data_AF-A0AAU8LUS1-F1
#
_entry.id   AF-A0AAU8LUS1-F1
#
_cell.length_a   1.000
_cell.length_b   1.000
_cell.length_c   1.000
_cell.angle_alpha   90.00
_cell.angle_beta   90.00
_cell.angle_gamma   90.00
#
_symmetry.space_group_name_H-M   'P 1'
#
loop_
_entity.id
_entity.type
_entity.pdbx_description
1 polymer ?
#
loop_
_entity_poly.entity_id
_entity_poly.type
_entity_poly.pdbx_seq_one_letter_code
_entity_poly.pdbx_strand_id
1 'polypeptide(L)'
;MTRQLKYFSILFGLLVLVLGTVQAAEITVDADGVCTLAEAIDSANNNNANGNGCVDGVENETDVISLETNVFLNATLPEFYSDITIKGHGYTIDGGGLGGTAVLTVWFDSNVFIREVTITGGDEGGIKNLGTLTLLNSTVSGNNTLDSGGGIDNFWGVLTVINSTVSGNSARYGGGVNSEGGLTILVNTLVSENFATKGGGIFGGDDIVLKNSIISGNIASIGNEIYGEVLADAFNVLGEASNTSAAAFYRFEPGDNDVIATSDGLGVPLHFIFDPTLANNGGPTKTHALVAGSPAIDLDAECSALMEEEEELRDQRGFFRPIGGGCDAGAFEFGSSKMIVDASGTCTLADAITAANTDTATGGCPAGSGGDTIVLEIDVTLEVPLPEIVTPITIEGQGHTIDGNGGDWSVLTIVEDGNMTLNETTVTGADHISNVVAQSGGGIRNYYGTVTLNRSTVSGNSGSFSGGISNFNGTATLNNSTVSDNFAENYAGGVTNYDGVMNLTNSTVSDNFSAGQAGGIANNGSLTLINSTVSGNSASTFAGGIYNIDTMIVSSSIISGNIAATDEGREIYNQLASNGIVTVNSYNLFGHSGITDAQAIAGFTPGFNDTTATSDGTNPTALSNILGPLADNGGPTKTHALVPGSPAIDLDVTCSNGLIQEDQRGEHRPFGAGCDAGAYELKAIIVDVEENCTLADAITAANTDTATGGCPAGFESDTIILDTDVTLATELPEISSQITIEGQKHTINGSSGENGEWSVLMIFPEGNLTLNEASITGGMFVDGGGIFNAGITTLNRCTVYGNWTSRLGGGIVSRGTLILVDSTVRENGAGVEGGGIFINEGDVTLINSTVSGNGGKLMASTGGISNGGGELILINSTVAGNDSVGISSRTPGVTTLYSSIVTGNTGGEIYDVTEGSVIAGNDNIFGHSGISNVEAFEGFVPGDNDINATNDCDPNESNCVPTALSAILRPLADNGGPTMTHALVPGSPALDLDASCSALQEAGKELLDQRGESRPVGNGCDAGSFELSISPQDTRAFLPAIYSLLL
;
A
#
# COMPACT_ATOMS: atom_id res chain seq x y z
N MET A 1 -17.64 56.48 1.67
CA MET A 1 -16.58 57.13 2.47
C MET A 1 -16.79 56.93 3.97
N THR A 2 -18.02 57.08 4.50
CA THR A 2 -18.38 56.74 5.90
C THR A 2 -18.36 55.23 6.21
N ARG A 3 -18.62 54.34 5.24
CA ARG A 3 -18.50 52.87 5.40
C ARG A 3 -17.06 52.36 5.53
N GLN A 4 -16.10 52.93 4.79
CA GLN A 4 -14.67 52.54 4.92
C GLN A 4 -13.98 53.10 6.18
N LEU A 5 -14.49 54.21 6.74
CA LEU A 5 -14.01 54.70 8.04
C LEU A 5 -14.43 53.79 9.22
N LYS A 6 -15.59 53.10 9.14
CA LYS A 6 -15.99 52.11 10.16
C LYS A 6 -15.05 50.88 10.14
N TYR A 7 -14.66 50.39 8.97
CA TYR A 7 -13.63 49.35 8.82
C TYR A 7 -12.24 49.78 9.34
N PHE A 8 -11.89 51.06 9.20
CA PHE A 8 -10.61 51.59 9.69
C PHE A 8 -10.55 51.76 11.22
N SER A 9 -11.70 51.95 11.88
CA SER A 9 -11.80 51.98 13.35
C SER A 9 -11.72 50.59 13.99
N ILE A 10 -12.17 49.54 13.27
CA ILE A 10 -12.03 48.13 13.68
C ILE A 10 -10.56 47.70 13.69
N LEU A 11 -9.77 48.22 12.73
CA LEU A 11 -8.32 47.99 12.65
C LEU A 11 -7.54 48.57 13.85
N PHE A 12 -8.11 49.50 14.62
CA PHE A 12 -7.46 50.13 15.77
C PHE A 12 -7.76 49.40 17.10
N GLY A 13 -8.86 48.64 17.15
CA GLY A 13 -9.22 47.79 18.31
C GLY A 13 -8.39 46.51 18.39
N LEU A 14 -8.00 45.94 17.25
CA LEU A 14 -7.06 44.80 17.20
C LEU A 14 -5.59 45.23 17.39
N LEU A 15 -5.23 46.50 17.09
CA LEU A 15 -3.85 47.03 17.16
C LEU A 15 -3.42 47.51 18.57
N VAL A 16 -3.97 46.95 19.66
CA VAL A 16 -3.51 47.24 21.03
C VAL A 16 -2.69 46.09 21.64
N LEU A 17 -2.52 44.97 20.94
CA LEU A 17 -1.45 44.04 21.26
C LEU A 17 -0.15 44.50 20.59
N VAL A 18 0.86 44.77 21.42
CA VAL A 18 2.24 45.15 21.06
C VAL A 18 2.44 46.64 20.79
N LEU A 19 2.56 47.43 21.87
CA LEU A 19 3.70 48.34 22.12
C LEU A 19 3.51 49.11 23.45
N GLY A 20 4.15 48.63 24.52
CA GLY A 20 4.35 49.40 25.75
C GLY A 20 4.33 48.56 27.01
N THR A 21 5.50 48.30 27.59
CA THR A 21 5.65 47.67 28.91
C THR A 21 5.10 48.59 30.01
N VAL A 22 3.85 48.39 30.42
CA VAL A 22 3.36 48.65 31.77
C VAL A 22 2.41 47.49 32.13
N GLN A 23 2.50 46.99 33.35
CA GLN A 23 1.88 45.74 33.77
C GLN A 23 0.43 46.00 34.21
N ALA A 24 -0.52 45.62 33.37
CA ALA A 24 -1.94 45.61 33.72
C ALA A 24 -2.17 44.81 35.02
N ALA A 25 -3.10 45.27 35.87
CA ALA A 25 -3.51 44.50 37.04
C ALA A 25 -4.31 43.27 36.58
N GLU A 26 -3.88 42.09 37.02
CA GLU A 26 -4.67 40.85 36.89
C GLU A 26 -5.42 40.63 38.20
N ILE A 27 -6.74 40.79 38.15
CA ILE A 27 -7.67 40.64 39.26
C ILE A 27 -8.25 39.22 39.20
N THR A 28 -7.84 38.37 40.13
CA THR A 28 -8.30 36.97 40.18
C THR A 28 -9.63 36.85 40.91
N VAL A 29 -10.58 36.12 40.32
CA VAL A 29 -11.82 35.68 40.96
C VAL A 29 -11.65 34.23 41.40
N ASP A 30 -11.65 34.02 42.71
CA ASP A 30 -11.28 32.75 43.36
C ASP A 30 -12.46 32.04 44.03
N ALA A 31 -12.25 30.77 44.35
CA ALA A 31 -13.27 29.90 44.95
C ALA A 31 -13.51 30.15 46.44
N ASP A 32 -12.60 30.83 47.14
CA ASP A 32 -12.75 31.16 48.56
C ASP A 32 -13.59 32.42 48.80
N GLY A 33 -13.93 33.14 47.72
CA GLY A 33 -14.83 34.29 47.74
C GLY A 33 -14.17 35.55 48.31
N VAL A 34 -12.83 35.61 48.30
CA VAL A 34 -12.08 36.79 48.73
C VAL A 34 -12.22 37.92 47.73
N CYS A 35 -12.30 37.62 46.43
CA CYS A 35 -12.65 38.58 45.40
C CYS A 35 -13.78 38.01 44.52
N THR A 36 -15.00 38.52 44.70
CA THR A 36 -16.13 38.13 43.82
C THR A 36 -16.02 38.82 42.46
N LEU A 37 -16.68 38.29 41.44
CA LEU A 37 -16.72 38.94 40.12
C LEU A 37 -17.30 40.35 40.18
N ALA A 38 -18.29 40.61 41.04
CA ALA A 38 -18.85 41.95 41.24
C ALA A 38 -17.78 42.92 41.77
N GLU A 39 -17.01 42.49 42.77
CA GLU A 39 -15.94 43.29 43.37
C GLU A 39 -14.76 43.47 42.41
N ALA A 40 -14.46 42.46 41.59
CA ALA A 40 -13.42 42.54 40.56
C ALA A 40 -13.78 43.59 39.49
N ILE A 41 -15.04 43.58 39.01
CA ILE A 41 -15.54 44.58 38.06
C ILE A 41 -15.50 45.98 38.69
N ASP A 42 -15.98 46.14 39.92
CA ASP A 42 -15.93 47.43 40.62
C ASP A 42 -14.49 47.93 40.83
N SER A 43 -13.56 47.03 41.13
CA SER A 43 -12.15 47.38 41.32
C SER A 43 -11.51 47.88 40.03
N ALA A 44 -11.76 47.20 38.90
CA ALA A 44 -11.29 47.59 37.58
C ALA A 44 -11.92 48.92 37.12
N ASN A 45 -13.23 49.02 37.22
CA ASN A 45 -13.99 50.22 36.86
C ASN A 45 -13.53 51.49 37.61
N ASN A 46 -13.17 51.36 38.89
CA ASN A 46 -12.85 52.50 39.75
C ASN A 46 -11.35 52.67 40.04
N ASN A 47 -10.49 51.78 39.54
CA ASN A 47 -9.06 51.69 39.88
C ASN A 47 -8.80 51.66 41.40
N ASN A 48 -9.67 50.99 42.16
CA ASN A 48 -9.62 50.93 43.63
C ASN A 48 -10.49 49.79 44.18
N ALA A 49 -9.89 48.88 44.93
CA ALA A 49 -10.50 47.67 45.50
C ALA A 49 -11.51 47.94 46.63
N ASN A 50 -11.72 49.20 47.04
CA ASN A 50 -12.70 49.62 48.05
C ASN A 50 -12.70 48.84 49.39
N GLY A 51 -11.63 48.08 49.69
CA GLY A 51 -11.48 47.29 50.91
C GLY A 51 -12.07 45.86 50.86
N ASN A 52 -12.42 45.34 49.69
CA ASN A 52 -13.19 44.10 49.51
C ASN A 52 -12.36 42.90 48.98
N GLY A 53 -11.07 42.82 49.31
CA GLY A 53 -10.24 41.63 49.04
C GLY A 53 -9.66 41.50 47.61
N CYS A 54 -10.16 42.22 46.62
CA CYS A 54 -9.56 42.31 45.28
C CYS A 54 -8.29 43.18 45.24
N VAL A 55 -7.47 43.04 44.19
CA VAL A 55 -6.39 43.99 43.86
C VAL A 55 -6.94 45.20 43.09
N ASP A 56 -6.33 46.37 43.29
CA ASP A 56 -6.72 47.62 42.60
C ASP A 56 -6.46 47.51 41.08
N GLY A 57 -7.38 48.04 40.26
CA GLY A 57 -7.13 48.29 38.83
C GLY A 57 -6.07 49.37 38.57
N VAL A 58 -5.61 49.49 37.33
CA VAL A 58 -4.56 50.45 36.94
C VAL A 58 -5.11 51.60 36.08
N GLU A 59 -4.90 52.84 36.53
CA GLU A 59 -5.37 54.02 35.79
C GLU A 59 -4.79 54.11 34.35
N ASN A 60 -5.68 54.25 33.37
CA ASN A 60 -5.38 54.39 31.93
C ASN A 60 -4.80 53.13 31.27
N GLU A 61 -5.03 51.96 31.85
CA GLU A 61 -4.70 50.66 31.27
C GLU A 61 -5.97 49.79 31.17
N THR A 62 -5.92 48.74 30.34
CA THR A 62 -6.98 47.73 30.29
C THR A 62 -6.75 46.73 31.43
N ASP A 63 -7.69 46.66 32.37
CA ASP A 63 -7.59 45.71 33.48
C ASP A 63 -7.95 44.29 33.02
N VAL A 64 -7.33 43.29 33.61
CA VAL A 64 -7.59 41.87 33.31
C VAL A 64 -8.26 41.21 34.51
N ILE A 65 -9.46 40.66 34.32
CA ILE A 65 -10.13 39.81 35.28
C ILE A 65 -9.92 38.35 34.86
N SER A 66 -9.39 37.54 35.77
CA SER A 66 -9.07 36.14 35.53
C SER A 66 -9.95 35.25 36.40
N LEU A 67 -10.73 34.35 35.77
CA LEU A 67 -11.57 33.40 36.50
C LEU A 67 -10.77 32.14 36.84
N GLU A 68 -10.86 31.71 38.10
CA GLU A 68 -10.34 30.41 38.57
C GLU A 68 -11.46 29.48 39.07
N THR A 69 -12.72 29.92 38.98
CA THR A 69 -13.88 29.15 39.39
C THR A 69 -15.15 29.56 38.65
N ASN A 70 -16.17 28.69 38.71
CA ASN A 70 -17.50 29.03 38.23
C ASN A 70 -18.14 30.09 39.14
N VAL A 71 -18.69 31.13 38.53
CA VAL A 71 -19.35 32.24 39.21
C VAL A 71 -20.86 32.04 39.14
N PHE A 72 -21.49 31.87 40.30
CA PHE A 72 -22.95 31.80 40.44
C PHE A 72 -23.46 33.08 41.09
N LEU A 73 -24.18 33.90 40.33
CA LEU A 73 -24.63 35.20 40.79
C LEU A 73 -25.82 35.07 41.75
N ASN A 74 -25.76 35.85 42.83
CA ASN A 74 -26.86 36.03 43.79
C ASN A 74 -27.36 37.49 43.85
N ALA A 75 -26.70 38.38 43.09
CA ALA A 75 -27.05 39.77 42.87
C ALA A 75 -26.58 40.19 41.47
N THR A 76 -27.17 41.26 40.95
CA THR A 76 -26.77 41.89 39.69
C THR A 76 -25.31 42.35 39.72
N LEU A 77 -24.57 42.09 38.63
CA LEU A 77 -23.20 42.59 38.46
C LEU A 77 -23.19 44.10 38.12
N PRO A 78 -22.12 44.83 38.50
CA PRO A 78 -21.90 46.20 38.03
C PRO A 78 -21.75 46.26 36.51
N GLU A 79 -22.13 47.40 35.92
CA GLU A 79 -21.93 47.67 34.49
C GLU A 79 -20.44 47.93 34.21
N PHE A 80 -19.93 47.52 33.06
CA PHE A 80 -18.57 47.86 32.61
C PHE A 80 -18.57 49.28 32.06
N TYR A 81 -17.81 50.19 32.68
CA TYR A 81 -17.63 51.58 32.22
C TYR A 81 -16.15 51.97 32.00
N SER A 82 -15.25 50.98 32.04
CA SER A 82 -13.83 51.07 31.65
C SER A 82 -13.43 49.93 30.70
N ASP A 83 -12.22 49.98 30.15
CA ASP A 83 -11.68 48.94 29.28
C ASP A 83 -11.25 47.72 30.11
N ILE A 84 -11.88 46.56 29.87
CA ILE A 84 -11.71 45.36 30.70
C ILE A 84 -11.56 44.11 29.83
N THR A 85 -10.61 43.23 30.18
CA THR A 85 -10.49 41.89 29.63
C THR A 85 -10.94 40.85 30.66
N ILE A 86 -11.81 39.92 30.29
CA ILE A 86 -12.15 38.74 31.10
C ILE A 86 -11.54 37.49 30.46
N LYS A 87 -10.67 36.80 31.21
CA LYS A 87 -10.15 35.47 30.88
C LYS A 87 -10.92 34.42 31.65
N GLY A 88 -11.67 33.60 30.91
CA GLY A 88 -12.58 32.61 31.49
C GLY A 88 -11.96 31.27 31.82
N HIS A 89 -10.94 30.82 31.10
CA HIS A 89 -10.34 29.47 31.24
C HIS A 89 -11.37 28.32 31.19
N GLY A 90 -12.50 28.54 30.52
CA GLY A 90 -13.63 27.60 30.44
C GLY A 90 -14.64 27.69 31.58
N TYR A 91 -14.45 28.57 32.56
CA TYR A 91 -15.39 28.74 33.67
C TYR A 91 -16.70 29.42 33.23
N THR A 92 -17.75 29.15 34.01
CA THR A 92 -19.11 29.64 33.78
C THR A 92 -19.41 30.88 34.63
N ILE A 93 -20.08 31.87 34.05
CA ILE A 93 -20.78 32.95 34.75
C ILE A 93 -22.28 32.70 34.59
N ASP A 94 -22.94 32.29 35.67
CA ASP A 94 -24.36 31.99 35.73
C ASP A 94 -25.13 33.12 36.43
N GLY A 95 -26.06 33.74 35.71
CA GLY A 95 -26.96 34.81 36.14
C GLY A 95 -27.92 34.45 37.26
N GLY A 96 -28.13 33.15 37.54
CA GLY A 96 -28.94 32.67 38.65
C GLY A 96 -30.44 32.98 38.55
N GLY A 97 -30.94 33.51 37.43
CA GLY A 97 -32.35 33.89 37.25
C GLY A 97 -32.83 34.93 38.25
N LEU A 98 -32.02 35.96 38.51
CA LEU A 98 -32.26 36.92 39.58
C LEU A 98 -33.36 37.97 39.29
N GLY A 99 -33.89 38.00 38.06
CA GLY A 99 -34.87 38.97 37.58
C GLY A 99 -34.37 40.42 37.55
N GLY A 100 -34.48 41.10 36.40
CA GLY A 100 -34.32 42.56 36.33
C GLY A 100 -33.02 43.11 35.75
N THR A 101 -32.06 42.27 35.32
CA THR A 101 -30.87 42.65 34.54
C THR A 101 -30.31 41.50 33.71
N ALA A 102 -29.52 41.82 32.67
CA ALA A 102 -28.67 40.86 31.96
C ALA A 102 -27.51 40.38 32.84
N VAL A 103 -26.88 39.25 32.50
CA VAL A 103 -25.72 38.72 33.26
C VAL A 103 -24.57 39.73 33.23
N LEU A 104 -24.23 40.24 32.04
CA LEU A 104 -23.19 41.24 31.83
C LEU A 104 -23.76 42.45 31.09
N THR A 105 -23.36 43.66 31.48
CA THR A 105 -23.79 44.91 30.80
C THR A 105 -22.59 45.81 30.50
N VAL A 106 -22.27 46.00 29.22
CA VAL A 106 -21.19 46.88 28.74
C VAL A 106 -21.75 48.26 28.41
N TRP A 107 -21.23 49.30 29.05
CA TRP A 107 -21.71 50.67 28.90
C TRP A 107 -21.00 51.44 27.78
N PHE A 108 -21.51 52.64 27.47
CA PHE A 108 -20.95 53.50 26.45
C PHE A 108 -19.47 53.82 26.69
N ASP A 109 -18.72 53.98 25.60
CA ASP A 109 -17.30 54.34 25.59
C ASP A 109 -16.33 53.34 26.27
N SER A 110 -16.78 52.11 26.55
CA SER A 110 -15.97 51.02 27.12
C SER A 110 -15.61 49.97 26.08
N ASN A 111 -14.40 49.40 26.15
CA ASN A 111 -13.94 48.28 25.33
C ASN A 111 -13.75 47.03 26.18
N VAL A 112 -14.63 46.06 26.03
CA VAL A 112 -14.62 44.81 26.79
C VAL A 112 -14.25 43.63 25.90
N PHE A 113 -13.26 42.85 26.34
CA PHE A 113 -12.84 41.63 25.66
C PHE A 113 -13.08 40.42 26.56
N ILE A 114 -13.85 39.44 26.11
CA ILE A 114 -14.17 38.23 26.89
C ILE A 114 -13.71 37.01 26.11
N ARG A 115 -12.91 36.15 26.74
CA ARG A 115 -12.47 34.88 26.15
C ARG A 115 -12.74 33.68 27.04
N GLU A 116 -13.09 32.56 26.42
CA GLU A 116 -13.19 31.24 27.08
C GLU A 116 -14.17 31.21 28.26
N VAL A 117 -15.30 31.92 28.17
CA VAL A 117 -16.33 31.96 29.22
C VAL A 117 -17.62 31.31 28.74
N THR A 118 -18.32 30.58 29.62
CA THR A 118 -19.73 30.23 29.42
C THR A 118 -20.63 31.24 30.15
N ILE A 119 -21.53 31.94 29.46
CA ILE A 119 -22.47 32.91 30.05
C ILE A 119 -23.90 32.35 29.95
N THR A 120 -24.55 32.17 31.10
CA THR A 120 -25.86 31.51 31.18
C THR A 120 -26.77 32.08 32.27
N GLY A 121 -28.03 31.65 32.32
CA GLY A 121 -28.95 31.91 33.44
C GLY A 121 -29.43 33.36 33.59
N GLY A 122 -29.27 34.22 32.58
CA GLY A 122 -29.80 35.59 32.59
C GLY A 122 -31.30 35.67 32.33
N ASP A 123 -32.02 36.51 33.08
CA ASP A 123 -33.48 36.71 33.00
C ASP A 123 -33.91 37.94 32.16
N GLU A 124 -32.99 38.88 31.92
CA GLU A 124 -33.15 39.92 30.90
C GLU A 124 -32.13 39.78 29.75
N GLY A 125 -31.60 38.57 29.58
CA GLY A 125 -30.62 38.21 28.55
C GLY A 125 -29.23 37.87 29.11
N GLY A 126 -28.37 37.32 28.26
CA GLY A 126 -26.99 36.97 28.64
C GLY A 126 -26.11 38.22 28.74
N ILE A 127 -25.96 38.96 27.65
CA ILE A 127 -25.11 40.13 27.58
C ILE A 127 -25.87 41.30 26.97
N LYS A 128 -25.78 42.48 27.61
CA LYS A 128 -26.25 43.74 27.04
C LYS A 128 -25.06 44.61 26.68
N ASN A 129 -24.93 45.01 25.42
CA ASN A 129 -23.82 45.82 24.93
C ASN A 129 -24.29 47.18 24.39
N LEU A 130 -23.77 48.26 24.97
CA LEU A 130 -23.91 49.65 24.55
C LEU A 130 -22.56 50.27 24.15
N GLY A 131 -21.45 49.56 24.41
CA GLY A 131 -20.06 49.97 24.10
C GLY A 131 -19.46 49.11 23.00
N THR A 132 -18.18 48.75 23.14
CA THR A 132 -17.47 47.81 22.26
C THR A 132 -17.26 46.48 23.00
N LEU A 133 -17.71 45.38 22.42
CA LEU A 133 -17.56 44.03 22.98
C LEU A 133 -16.96 43.08 21.95
N THR A 134 -15.89 42.38 22.35
CA THR A 134 -15.37 41.21 21.62
C THR A 134 -15.54 39.95 22.45
N LEU A 135 -16.16 38.92 21.87
CA LEU A 135 -16.27 37.57 22.43
C LEU A 135 -15.43 36.59 21.62
N LEU A 136 -14.58 35.81 22.30
CA LEU A 136 -13.69 34.81 21.68
C LEU A 136 -13.81 33.45 22.39
N ASN A 137 -13.85 32.34 21.66
CA ASN A 137 -13.82 30.97 22.20
C ASN A 137 -14.85 30.72 23.32
N SER A 138 -16.00 31.40 23.27
CA SER A 138 -16.96 31.52 24.37
C SER A 138 -18.32 30.93 24.02
N THR A 139 -19.12 30.64 25.05
CA THR A 139 -20.48 30.11 24.88
C THR A 139 -21.50 30.99 25.58
N VAL A 140 -22.51 31.49 24.86
CA VAL A 140 -23.65 32.21 25.45
C VAL A 140 -24.89 31.34 25.29
N SER A 141 -25.41 30.80 26.39
CA SER A 141 -26.48 29.80 26.31
C SER A 141 -27.49 29.82 27.43
N GLY A 142 -28.72 29.37 27.15
CA GLY A 142 -29.76 29.21 28.17
C GLY A 142 -30.24 30.52 28.82
N ASN A 143 -30.03 31.66 28.17
CA ASN A 143 -30.47 32.96 28.67
C ASN A 143 -31.86 33.31 28.11
N ASN A 144 -32.66 34.03 28.89
CA ASN A 144 -34.03 34.37 28.53
C ASN A 144 -34.31 35.85 28.77
N THR A 145 -35.13 36.47 27.93
CA THR A 145 -35.65 37.83 28.14
C THR A 145 -37.05 37.97 27.53
N LEU A 146 -37.84 38.91 28.05
CA LEU A 146 -39.13 39.27 27.44
C LEU A 146 -39.02 40.38 26.38
N ASP A 147 -37.84 40.97 26.23
CA ASP A 147 -37.57 42.05 25.28
C ASP A 147 -36.62 41.58 24.16
N SER A 148 -35.48 42.22 23.95
CA SER A 148 -34.57 41.91 22.84
C SER A 148 -33.26 41.25 23.30
N GLY A 149 -32.68 40.39 22.46
CA GLY A 149 -31.32 39.85 22.63
C GLY A 149 -31.22 38.82 23.75
N GLY A 150 -31.81 37.63 23.56
CA GLY A 150 -31.86 36.58 24.58
C GLY A 150 -30.47 36.13 24.98
N GLY A 151 -29.60 35.85 24.01
CA GLY A 151 -28.18 35.66 24.25
C GLY A 151 -27.46 37.00 24.41
N ILE A 152 -27.46 37.82 23.35
CA ILE A 152 -26.74 39.09 23.30
C ILE A 152 -27.64 40.19 22.73
N ASP A 153 -27.79 41.29 23.46
CA ASP A 153 -28.44 42.52 23.05
C ASP A 153 -27.41 43.61 22.73
N ASN A 154 -27.07 43.79 21.45
CA ASN A 154 -26.17 44.83 20.97
C ASN A 154 -26.95 46.08 20.54
N PHE A 155 -27.17 47.00 21.48
CA PHE A 155 -27.96 48.21 21.27
C PHE A 155 -27.04 49.41 21.10
N TRP A 156 -26.93 49.97 19.89
CA TRP A 156 -26.02 51.09 19.55
C TRP A 156 -24.51 50.85 19.74
N GLY A 157 -24.11 49.67 20.22
CA GLY A 157 -22.73 49.25 20.42
C GLY A 157 -22.08 48.62 19.18
N VAL A 158 -20.81 48.22 19.35
CA VAL A 158 -20.06 47.39 18.41
C VAL A 158 -19.84 46.02 19.05
N LEU A 159 -20.27 44.96 18.37
CA LEU A 159 -20.13 43.58 18.80
C LEU A 159 -19.31 42.79 17.78
N THR A 160 -18.26 42.13 18.23
CA THR A 160 -17.50 41.14 17.45
C THR A 160 -17.55 39.80 18.18
N VAL A 161 -17.94 38.73 17.50
CA VAL A 161 -17.96 37.38 18.05
C VAL A 161 -17.14 36.47 17.14
N ILE A 162 -16.17 35.77 17.72
CA ILE A 162 -15.19 34.95 17.02
C ILE A 162 -15.16 33.57 17.67
N ASN A 163 -15.18 32.51 16.85
CA ASN A 163 -14.99 31.12 17.32
C ASN A 163 -15.88 30.77 18.53
N SER A 164 -17.13 31.19 18.51
CA SER A 164 -17.99 31.13 19.69
C SER A 164 -19.36 30.56 19.35
N THR A 165 -20.05 30.06 20.37
CA THR A 165 -21.37 29.43 20.26
C THR A 165 -22.42 30.26 20.99
N VAL A 166 -23.50 30.65 20.30
CA VAL A 166 -24.68 31.30 20.88
C VAL A 166 -25.88 30.38 20.71
N SER A 167 -26.23 29.64 21.77
CA SER A 167 -27.18 28.52 21.65
C SER A 167 -28.23 28.44 22.74
N GLY A 168 -29.46 28.08 22.39
CA GLY A 168 -30.51 27.80 23.38
C GLY A 168 -31.01 29.03 24.16
N ASN A 169 -30.92 30.23 23.59
CA ASN A 169 -31.39 31.47 24.23
C ASN A 169 -32.79 31.87 23.73
N SER A 170 -33.53 32.66 24.52
CA SER A 170 -34.94 33.01 24.24
C SER A 170 -35.23 34.51 24.43
N ALA A 171 -35.92 35.13 23.48
CA ALA A 171 -36.30 36.55 23.52
C ALA A 171 -37.64 36.85 22.83
N ARG A 172 -38.05 38.12 22.81
CA ARG A 172 -39.08 38.60 21.87
C ARG A 172 -38.49 38.91 20.50
N TYR A 173 -37.33 39.55 20.45
CA TYR A 173 -36.60 39.88 19.23
C TYR A 173 -35.14 39.42 19.36
N GLY A 174 -34.61 38.68 18.38
CA GLY A 174 -33.20 38.26 18.42
C GLY A 174 -32.96 37.26 19.54
N GLY A 175 -33.46 36.03 19.40
CA GLY A 175 -33.32 35.00 20.44
C GLY A 175 -31.86 34.74 20.79
N GLY A 176 -31.01 34.58 19.77
CA GLY A 176 -29.56 34.54 19.93
C GLY A 176 -28.98 35.95 20.07
N VAL A 177 -29.07 36.76 19.01
CA VAL A 177 -28.48 38.09 18.93
C VAL A 177 -29.48 39.15 18.46
N ASN A 178 -29.55 40.27 19.16
CA ASN A 178 -30.17 41.51 18.70
C ASN A 178 -29.09 42.54 18.35
N SER A 179 -29.22 43.24 17.22
CA SER A 179 -28.27 44.27 16.75
C SER A 179 -28.94 45.60 16.38
N GLU A 180 -30.03 45.96 17.07
CA GLU A 180 -30.77 47.18 16.72
C GLU A 180 -29.95 48.46 17.03
N GLY A 181 -29.52 49.14 15.98
CA GLY A 181 -28.78 50.42 16.06
C GLY A 181 -27.26 50.31 16.22
N GLY A 182 -26.71 49.09 16.33
CA GLY A 182 -25.28 48.82 16.48
C GLY A 182 -24.63 48.16 15.25
N LEU A 183 -23.32 47.90 15.33
CA LEU A 183 -22.57 47.06 14.37
C LEU A 183 -22.34 45.68 14.99
N THR A 184 -22.66 44.60 14.28
CA THR A 184 -22.35 43.24 14.70
C THR A 184 -21.56 42.49 13.64
N ILE A 185 -20.47 41.84 14.05
CA ILE A 185 -19.60 41.03 13.20
C ILE A 185 -19.51 39.64 13.84
N LEU A 186 -19.92 38.62 13.10
CA LEU A 186 -19.78 37.22 13.50
C LEU A 186 -18.78 36.54 12.55
N VAL A 187 -17.73 35.96 13.12
CA VAL A 187 -16.69 35.22 12.41
C VAL A 187 -16.59 33.84 13.04
N ASN A 188 -16.59 32.76 12.25
CA ASN A 188 -16.46 31.39 12.76
C ASN A 188 -17.41 31.11 13.94
N THR A 189 -18.64 31.62 13.87
CA THR A 189 -19.57 31.60 15.00
C THR A 189 -20.75 30.72 14.66
N LEU A 190 -21.23 29.97 15.66
CA LEU A 190 -22.47 29.20 15.55
C LEU A 190 -23.57 29.90 16.35
N VAL A 191 -24.71 30.19 15.70
CA VAL A 191 -25.93 30.67 16.33
C VAL A 191 -27.06 29.67 16.06
N SER A 192 -27.45 28.89 17.08
CA SER A 192 -28.41 27.78 16.91
C SER A 192 -29.36 27.59 18.08
N GLU A 193 -30.45 26.86 17.86
CA GLU A 193 -31.42 26.49 18.91
C GLU A 193 -31.99 27.68 19.71
N ASN A 194 -31.95 28.89 19.16
CA ASN A 194 -32.48 30.08 19.83
C ASN A 194 -33.94 30.32 19.44
N PHE A 195 -34.72 30.90 20.37
CA PHE A 195 -36.16 31.10 20.24
C PHE A 195 -36.54 32.59 20.30
N ALA A 196 -37.37 33.06 19.36
CA ALA A 196 -37.91 34.42 19.41
C ALA A 196 -39.32 34.57 18.84
N THR A 197 -39.93 35.76 18.96
CA THR A 197 -41.08 36.10 18.13
C THR A 197 -40.63 36.52 16.72
N LYS A 198 -39.53 37.27 16.61
CA LYS A 198 -38.89 37.59 15.33
C LYS A 198 -37.37 37.47 15.42
N GLY A 199 -36.72 36.93 14.39
CA GLY A 199 -35.27 36.75 14.40
C GLY A 199 -34.87 35.76 15.48
N GLY A 200 -35.18 34.48 15.31
CA GLY A 200 -34.87 33.45 16.31
C GLY A 200 -33.36 33.41 16.58
N GLY A 201 -32.56 33.33 15.52
CA GLY A 201 -31.11 33.48 15.59
C GLY A 201 -30.73 34.95 15.78
N ILE A 202 -30.97 35.75 14.75
CA ILE A 202 -30.54 37.16 14.68
C ILE A 202 -31.71 38.08 14.34
N PHE A 203 -31.80 39.19 15.07
CA PHE A 203 -32.65 40.34 14.73
C PHE A 203 -31.78 41.60 14.57
N GLY A 204 -31.96 42.37 13.49
CA GLY A 204 -31.21 43.61 13.27
C GLY A 204 -31.52 44.35 11.96
N GLY A 205 -30.69 45.33 11.60
CA GLY A 205 -30.74 46.11 10.33
C GLY A 205 -29.34 46.23 9.68
N ASP A 206 -29.17 47.18 8.74
CA ASP A 206 -28.11 47.34 7.72
C ASP A 206 -26.60 47.24 8.13
N ASP A 207 -26.27 46.88 9.36
CA ASP A 207 -24.90 46.84 9.93
C ASP A 207 -24.60 45.48 10.64
N ILE A 208 -25.03 44.35 10.08
CA ILE A 208 -24.57 43.00 10.50
C ILE A 208 -23.69 42.38 9.39
N VAL A 209 -22.53 41.85 9.78
CA VAL A 209 -21.59 41.15 8.90
C VAL A 209 -21.40 39.70 9.37
N LEU A 210 -21.57 38.75 8.46
CA LEU A 210 -21.34 37.32 8.70
C LEU A 210 -20.18 36.82 7.84
N LYS A 211 -19.24 36.12 8.47
CA LYS A 211 -18.11 35.44 7.81
C LYS A 211 -17.94 34.04 8.35
N ASN A 212 -17.85 33.06 7.46
CA ASN A 212 -17.55 31.67 7.80
C ASN A 212 -18.35 31.15 9.02
N SER A 213 -19.62 31.54 9.14
CA SER A 213 -20.45 31.33 10.33
C SER A 213 -21.69 30.50 10.01
N ILE A 214 -22.24 29.82 11.01
CA ILE A 214 -23.46 29.00 10.88
C ILE A 214 -24.60 29.65 11.66
N ILE A 215 -25.71 29.95 10.96
CA ILE A 215 -26.98 30.36 11.57
C ILE A 215 -28.05 29.34 11.17
N SER A 216 -28.40 28.43 12.08
CA SER A 216 -29.34 27.35 11.78
C SER A 216 -29.94 26.76 13.05
N GLY A 217 -31.16 26.22 12.95
CA GLY A 217 -31.83 25.58 14.09
C GLY A 217 -32.56 26.55 14.99
N ASN A 218 -32.74 27.80 14.55
CA ASN A 218 -33.43 28.79 15.36
C ASN A 218 -34.93 28.81 15.03
N ILE A 219 -35.75 29.27 15.98
CA ILE A 219 -37.21 29.21 15.89
C ILE A 219 -37.80 30.60 16.13
N ALA A 220 -38.61 31.09 15.20
CA ALA A 220 -39.41 32.29 15.40
C ALA A 220 -40.79 32.23 14.74
N SER A 221 -41.62 33.26 14.96
CA SER A 221 -42.86 33.43 14.21
C SER A 221 -42.63 34.09 12.84
N ILE A 222 -41.57 34.90 12.70
CA ILE A 222 -41.15 35.55 11.44
C ILE A 222 -39.63 35.72 11.46
N GLY A 223 -38.93 35.25 10.42
CA GLY A 223 -37.47 35.26 10.33
C GLY A 223 -36.86 34.33 11.38
N ASN A 224 -37.02 33.01 11.21
CA ASN A 224 -36.49 32.01 12.15
C ASN A 224 -34.99 32.18 12.38
N GLU A 225 -34.22 32.26 11.30
CA GLU A 225 -32.78 32.44 11.39
C GLU A 225 -32.44 33.92 11.49
N ILE A 226 -32.96 34.72 10.56
CA ILE A 226 -32.62 36.15 10.45
C ILE A 226 -33.87 36.97 10.13
N TYR A 227 -34.06 38.02 10.94
CA TYR A 227 -35.00 39.10 10.65
C TYR A 227 -34.24 40.43 10.58
N GLY A 228 -34.05 40.98 9.37
CA GLY A 228 -33.24 42.18 9.18
C GLY A 228 -32.51 42.25 7.83
N GLU A 229 -32.00 43.43 7.48
CA GLU A 229 -31.05 43.63 6.39
C GLU A 229 -29.63 43.26 6.86
N VAL A 230 -29.18 42.05 6.53
CA VAL A 230 -27.84 41.53 6.90
C VAL A 230 -26.97 41.45 5.65
N LEU A 231 -25.72 41.89 5.77
CA LEU A 231 -24.70 41.69 4.73
C LEU A 231 -23.94 40.40 5.07
N ALA A 232 -24.29 39.31 4.41
CA ALA A 232 -23.46 38.12 4.45
C ALA A 232 -22.30 38.29 3.46
N ASP A 233 -21.06 38.18 3.96
CA ASP A 233 -19.87 38.48 3.16
C ASP A 233 -19.45 37.22 2.37
N ALA A 234 -19.02 36.16 3.05
CA ALA A 234 -18.64 34.90 2.39
C ALA A 234 -18.67 33.67 3.33
N PHE A 235 -18.94 32.50 2.71
CA PHE A 235 -18.80 31.14 3.25
C PHE A 235 -19.62 30.86 4.52
N ASN A 236 -20.79 31.46 4.65
CA ASN A 236 -21.71 31.18 5.76
C ASN A 236 -22.64 30.01 5.42
N VAL A 237 -23.12 29.29 6.44
CA VAL A 237 -24.17 28.28 6.29
C VAL A 237 -25.44 28.73 7.00
N LEU A 238 -26.54 28.78 6.26
CA LEU A 238 -27.83 29.27 6.74
C LEU A 238 -28.89 28.18 6.54
N GLY A 239 -29.40 27.60 7.62
CA GLY A 239 -30.30 26.43 7.57
C GLY A 239 -31.77 26.77 7.77
N GLU A 240 -32.69 26.12 7.04
CA GLU A 240 -34.13 26.37 7.13
C GLU A 240 -34.86 25.36 8.04
N ALA A 241 -35.37 25.79 9.21
CA ALA A 241 -36.12 24.92 10.13
C ALA A 241 -37.54 24.50 9.66
N SER A 242 -38.07 25.05 8.56
CA SER A 242 -39.43 24.72 8.08
C SER A 242 -39.61 25.04 6.60
N ASN A 243 -40.20 24.12 5.83
CA ASN A 243 -40.44 24.13 4.37
C ASN A 243 -41.22 25.33 3.75
N THR A 244 -41.04 26.55 4.26
CA THR A 244 -41.65 27.78 3.76
C THR A 244 -40.60 28.89 3.79
N SER A 245 -39.92 29.08 2.66
CA SER A 245 -38.81 30.02 2.48
C SER A 245 -39.11 31.48 2.84
N ALA A 246 -40.39 31.84 2.96
CA ALA A 246 -40.83 33.17 3.37
C ALA A 246 -40.78 33.42 4.90
N ALA A 247 -40.56 32.38 5.73
CA ALA A 247 -40.54 32.49 7.19
C ALA A 247 -39.13 32.44 7.81
N ALA A 248 -38.12 31.89 7.14
CA ALA A 248 -36.77 31.76 7.70
C ALA A 248 -35.94 33.06 7.59
N PHE A 249 -36.11 33.80 6.50
CA PHE A 249 -35.37 35.04 6.22
C PHE A 249 -36.32 36.17 5.87
N TYR A 250 -36.16 37.34 6.50
CA TYR A 250 -36.96 38.53 6.17
C TYR A 250 -36.04 39.74 5.93
N ARG A 251 -35.98 40.19 4.67
CA ARG A 251 -35.08 41.26 4.15
C ARG A 251 -33.59 40.92 4.13
N PHE A 252 -33.26 39.67 3.86
CA PHE A 252 -31.89 39.16 3.77
C PHE A 252 -31.43 39.01 2.31
N GLU A 253 -30.16 39.30 2.03
CA GLU A 253 -29.50 38.95 0.76
C GLU A 253 -28.23 38.11 1.07
N PRO A 254 -28.15 36.85 0.61
CA PRO A 254 -26.95 36.02 0.77
C PRO A 254 -25.79 36.52 -0.10
N GLY A 255 -24.55 36.28 0.35
CA GLY A 255 -23.34 36.45 -0.45
C GLY A 255 -23.14 35.33 -1.47
N ASP A 256 -22.24 35.54 -2.43
CA ASP A 256 -22.04 34.64 -3.59
C ASP A 256 -21.53 33.24 -3.20
N ASN A 257 -20.87 33.10 -2.03
CA ASN A 257 -20.28 31.85 -1.54
C ASN A 257 -21.02 31.28 -0.31
N ASP A 258 -22.16 31.85 0.07
CA ASP A 258 -22.93 31.33 1.19
C ASP A 258 -23.76 30.12 0.78
N VAL A 259 -23.85 29.14 1.67
CA VAL A 259 -24.74 27.99 1.52
C VAL A 259 -26.05 28.26 2.23
N ILE A 260 -27.13 28.35 1.45
CA ILE A 260 -28.49 28.27 2.01
C ILE A 260 -28.93 26.81 1.95
N ALA A 261 -28.89 26.14 3.09
CA ALA A 261 -29.41 24.79 3.25
C ALA A 261 -30.95 24.84 3.28
N THR A 262 -31.55 25.03 2.10
CA THR A 262 -32.99 24.82 1.87
C THR A 262 -33.26 23.37 1.55
N SER A 263 -34.45 22.87 1.89
CA SER A 263 -34.91 21.58 1.36
C SER A 263 -35.07 21.70 -0.17
N ASP A 264 -34.07 21.29 -0.93
CA ASP A 264 -34.00 21.22 -2.39
C ASP A 264 -34.92 20.14 -3.01
N GLY A 265 -36.02 19.79 -2.33
CA GLY A 265 -36.89 18.70 -2.73
C GLY A 265 -36.38 17.30 -2.30
N LEU A 266 -35.25 17.21 -1.59
CA LEU A 266 -34.75 15.96 -0.97
C LEU A 266 -35.01 15.87 0.54
N GLY A 267 -35.51 16.93 1.19
CA GLY A 267 -36.01 16.86 2.57
C GLY A 267 -34.93 16.61 3.64
N VAL A 268 -33.79 17.28 3.54
CA VAL A 268 -32.68 17.20 4.51
C VAL A 268 -33.09 17.88 5.83
N PRO A 269 -33.26 17.16 6.96
CA PRO A 269 -33.58 17.78 8.24
C PRO A 269 -32.36 18.47 8.86
N LEU A 270 -32.61 19.36 9.82
CA LEU A 270 -31.62 20.10 10.62
C LEU A 270 -30.49 19.22 11.22
N HIS A 271 -30.71 17.92 11.36
CA HIS A 271 -29.74 16.96 11.91
C HIS A 271 -28.48 16.74 11.05
N PHE A 272 -28.41 17.28 9.83
CA PHE A 272 -27.29 17.06 8.92
C PHE A 272 -26.22 18.17 8.90
N ILE A 273 -26.40 19.30 9.62
CA ILE A 273 -25.35 20.35 9.67
C ILE A 273 -24.43 20.16 10.88
N PHE A 274 -25.01 19.98 12.07
CA PHE A 274 -24.29 19.76 13.34
C PHE A 274 -25.13 18.92 14.30
N ASP A 275 -24.51 18.37 15.33
CA ASP A 275 -25.19 17.73 16.45
C ASP A 275 -25.91 18.81 17.30
N PRO A 276 -27.25 18.77 17.44
CA PRO A 276 -27.99 19.77 18.21
C PRO A 276 -27.71 19.73 19.72
N THR A 277 -26.91 18.77 20.20
CA THR A 277 -26.49 18.69 21.59
C THR A 277 -25.36 19.68 21.87
N LEU A 278 -25.61 20.68 22.72
CA LEU A 278 -24.55 21.54 23.24
C LEU A 278 -23.71 20.75 24.27
N ALA A 279 -22.51 20.32 23.86
CA ALA A 279 -21.69 19.37 24.61
C ALA A 279 -20.25 19.85 24.80
N ASN A 280 -19.51 19.17 25.68
CA ASN A 280 -18.07 19.36 25.76
C ASN A 280 -17.41 18.54 24.65
N ASN A 281 -16.90 19.22 23.62
CA ASN A 281 -16.26 18.59 22.46
C ASN A 281 -14.73 18.79 22.46
N GLY A 282 -14.11 18.95 23.64
CA GLY A 282 -12.65 19.04 23.79
C GLY A 282 -12.08 20.48 23.85
N GLY A 283 -12.94 21.48 24.01
CA GLY A 283 -12.54 22.90 24.11
C GLY A 283 -12.77 23.53 25.48
N PRO A 284 -12.36 24.80 25.68
CA PRO A 284 -12.58 25.53 26.93
C PRO A 284 -14.07 25.71 27.25
N THR A 285 -14.93 25.88 26.25
CA THR A 285 -16.38 26.03 26.44
C THR A 285 -17.16 25.07 25.54
N LYS A 286 -18.42 24.77 25.90
CA LYS A 286 -19.26 23.80 25.16
C LYS A 286 -19.57 24.29 23.74
N THR A 287 -19.59 23.40 22.77
CA THR A 287 -19.93 23.73 21.37
C THR A 287 -20.84 22.65 20.77
N HIS A 288 -21.34 22.87 19.56
CA HIS A 288 -21.99 21.84 18.76
C HIS A 288 -20.97 21.29 17.74
N ALA A 289 -20.82 19.98 17.67
CA ALA A 289 -19.92 19.35 16.70
C ALA A 289 -20.56 19.31 15.31
N LEU A 290 -19.77 19.52 14.26
CA LEU A 290 -20.21 19.25 12.89
C LEU A 290 -20.39 17.73 12.68
N VAL A 291 -21.36 17.35 11.87
CA VAL A 291 -21.61 15.93 11.52
C VAL A 291 -21.03 15.60 10.15
N ALA A 292 -20.60 14.35 9.95
CA ALA A 292 -20.04 13.90 8.68
C ALA A 292 -21.00 14.16 7.50
N GLY A 293 -20.48 14.72 6.41
CA GLY A 293 -21.26 15.13 5.24
C GLY A 293 -22.02 16.45 5.39
N SER A 294 -21.76 17.20 6.47
CA SER A 294 -22.31 18.55 6.66
C SER A 294 -21.87 19.49 5.54
N PRO A 295 -22.77 20.37 5.04
CA PRO A 295 -22.42 21.40 4.07
C PRO A 295 -21.50 22.51 4.64
N ALA A 296 -21.23 22.47 5.95
CA ALA A 296 -20.29 23.38 6.59
C ALA A 296 -18.84 22.89 6.50
N ILE A 297 -18.61 21.62 6.14
CA ILE A 297 -17.28 21.01 6.07
C ILE A 297 -16.58 21.44 4.78
N ASP A 298 -15.31 21.84 4.89
CA ASP A 298 -14.42 22.29 3.82
C ASP A 298 -15.03 23.41 2.96
N LEU A 299 -15.90 24.25 3.54
CA LEU A 299 -16.69 25.23 2.78
C LEU A 299 -15.79 26.32 2.16
N ASP A 300 -14.73 26.72 2.86
CA ASP A 300 -13.73 27.65 2.37
C ASP A 300 -12.38 26.93 2.20
N ALA A 301 -12.20 26.31 1.03
CA ALA A 301 -11.01 25.53 0.68
C ALA A 301 -9.66 26.24 0.94
N GLU A 302 -9.66 27.57 0.86
CA GLU A 302 -8.44 28.39 1.01
C GLU A 302 -8.43 29.20 2.31
N CYS A 303 -9.42 29.01 3.20
CA CYS A 303 -9.58 29.81 4.42
C CYS A 303 -9.56 31.33 4.18
N SER A 304 -10.01 31.74 3.00
CA SER A 304 -9.94 33.09 2.45
C SER A 304 -10.82 34.12 3.18
N ALA A 305 -11.80 33.66 3.95
CA ALA A 305 -12.66 34.50 4.77
C ALA A 305 -12.06 34.88 6.14
N LEU A 306 -10.97 34.23 6.55
CA LEU A 306 -10.29 34.48 7.83
C LEU A 306 -9.34 35.68 7.71
N MET A 307 -9.19 36.46 8.79
CA MET A 307 -8.11 37.46 8.88
C MET A 307 -6.80 36.77 9.29
N GLU A 308 -5.64 37.36 8.95
CA GLU A 308 -4.29 36.79 9.19
C GLU A 308 -3.88 36.71 10.69
N GLU A 309 -4.83 36.76 11.63
CA GLU A 309 -4.58 36.74 13.07
C GLU A 309 -4.70 35.31 13.62
N GLU A 310 -3.74 34.89 14.46
CA GLU A 310 -3.59 33.49 14.92
C GLU A 310 -4.84 32.95 15.62
N GLU A 311 -5.58 33.80 16.33
CA GLU A 311 -6.78 33.41 17.07
C GLU A 311 -7.98 33.14 16.14
N GLU A 312 -8.04 33.72 14.93
CA GLU A 312 -9.08 33.42 13.92
C GLU A 312 -8.77 32.15 13.12
N LEU A 313 -7.49 31.76 13.08
CA LEU A 313 -7.00 30.52 12.45
C LEU A 313 -7.21 29.29 13.33
N ARG A 314 -7.99 29.41 14.40
CA ARG A 314 -8.37 28.29 15.26
C ARG A 314 -9.89 28.19 15.38
N ASP A 315 -10.41 27.06 15.82
CA ASP A 315 -11.82 26.91 16.19
C ASP A 315 -12.04 27.16 17.70
N GLN A 316 -13.29 27.07 18.19
CA GLN A 316 -13.62 27.34 19.60
C GLN A 316 -12.83 26.46 20.59
N ARG A 317 -12.37 25.29 20.15
CA ARG A 317 -11.63 24.34 20.97
C ARG A 317 -10.12 24.60 20.95
N GLY A 318 -9.66 25.43 20.01
CA GLY A 318 -8.26 25.78 19.82
C GLY A 318 -7.57 25.04 18.66
N PHE A 319 -8.31 24.23 17.89
CA PHE A 319 -7.75 23.51 16.73
C PHE A 319 -7.51 24.44 15.55
N PHE A 320 -6.39 24.28 14.86
CA PHE A 320 -6.09 25.06 13.67
C PHE A 320 -7.11 24.85 12.56
N ARG A 321 -7.35 25.87 11.77
CA ARG A 321 -8.09 25.78 10.51
C ARG A 321 -7.13 25.97 9.33
N PRO A 322 -7.22 25.14 8.27
CA PRO A 322 -8.15 24.03 8.12
C PRO A 322 -7.66 22.74 8.82
N ILE A 323 -8.58 21.86 9.22
CA ILE A 323 -8.29 20.43 9.41
C ILE A 323 -8.84 19.68 8.20
N GLY A 324 -7.98 19.27 7.27
CA GLY A 324 -8.41 18.55 6.07
C GLY A 324 -8.33 19.40 4.81
N GLY A 325 -9.41 19.46 4.03
CA GLY A 325 -9.44 20.01 2.67
C GLY A 325 -9.69 21.51 2.59
N GLY A 326 -10.24 22.12 3.64
CA GLY A 326 -10.62 23.52 3.70
C GLY A 326 -11.09 23.93 5.10
N CYS A 327 -11.33 25.23 5.30
CA CYS A 327 -11.88 25.74 6.54
C CYS A 327 -13.38 25.49 6.63
N ASP A 328 -13.82 25.06 7.81
CA ASP A 328 -15.23 24.82 8.07
C ASP A 328 -15.96 26.07 8.55
N ALA A 329 -17.24 26.18 8.23
CA ALA A 329 -18.07 27.25 8.78
C ALA A 329 -18.46 26.98 10.25
N GLY A 330 -18.59 28.06 11.02
CA GLY A 330 -19.09 28.03 12.41
C GLY A 330 -17.99 27.86 13.43
N ALA A 331 -18.34 27.52 14.68
CA ALA A 331 -17.43 27.51 15.82
C ALA A 331 -16.54 26.25 15.93
N PHE A 332 -16.68 25.30 15.01
CA PHE A 332 -16.09 23.97 15.08
C PHE A 332 -15.42 23.61 13.74
N GLU A 333 -14.23 23.04 13.81
CA GLU A 333 -13.50 22.50 12.65
C GLU A 333 -13.50 20.95 12.66
N PHE A 334 -14.03 20.34 11.61
CA PHE A 334 -14.23 18.90 11.50
C PHE A 334 -12.95 18.20 11.03
N GLY A 335 -12.43 17.31 11.87
CA GLY A 335 -11.30 16.43 11.53
C GLY A 335 -10.43 16.11 12.74
N SER A 336 -9.37 15.33 12.53
CA SER A 336 -8.36 14.97 13.54
C SER A 336 -7.00 15.62 13.20
N SER A 337 -6.36 16.26 14.19
CA SER A 337 -4.98 16.74 14.07
C SER A 337 -4.02 15.59 13.76
N LYS A 338 -3.13 15.75 12.77
CA LYS A 338 -2.08 14.77 12.47
C LYS A 338 -0.79 15.13 13.21
N MET A 339 -0.21 14.18 13.93
CA MET A 339 1.13 14.30 14.51
C MET A 339 2.14 13.67 13.55
N ILE A 340 3.19 14.41 13.19
CA ILE A 340 4.21 13.94 12.25
C ILE A 340 5.48 13.58 13.01
N VAL A 341 5.95 12.35 12.86
CA VAL A 341 7.24 11.88 13.38
C VAL A 341 8.24 11.89 12.22
N ASP A 342 9.15 12.85 12.24
CA ASP A 342 10.08 13.13 11.15
C ASP A 342 11.55 13.18 11.62
N ALA A 343 12.46 13.40 10.66
CA ALA A 343 13.89 13.50 10.92
C ALA A 343 14.32 14.73 11.75
N SER A 344 13.43 15.68 12.03
CA SER A 344 13.76 16.83 12.89
C SER A 344 13.94 16.42 14.35
N GLY A 345 13.31 15.29 14.74
CA GLY A 345 13.28 14.80 16.12
C GLY A 345 12.54 15.75 17.07
N THR A 346 11.79 16.71 16.55
CA THR A 346 11.02 17.67 17.36
C THR A 346 9.77 17.05 17.96
N CYS A 347 9.14 16.10 17.27
CA CYS A 347 8.05 15.27 17.77
C CYS A 347 8.46 13.79 17.65
N THR A 348 8.75 13.14 18.78
CA THR A 348 9.11 11.71 18.77
C THR A 348 7.86 10.84 18.79
N LEU A 349 7.96 9.57 18.40
CA LEU A 349 6.82 8.65 18.50
C LEU A 349 6.29 8.51 19.94
N ALA A 350 7.18 8.52 20.93
CA ALA A 350 6.78 8.48 22.34
C ALA A 350 6.02 9.75 22.76
N ASP A 351 6.48 10.92 22.31
CA ASP A 351 5.82 12.20 22.56
C ASP A 351 4.47 12.28 21.84
N ALA A 352 4.38 11.77 20.61
CA ALA A 352 3.15 11.73 19.82
C ALA A 352 2.09 10.83 20.47
N ILE A 353 2.47 9.63 20.90
CA ILE A 353 1.56 8.74 21.65
C ILE A 353 1.13 9.40 22.97
N THR A 354 2.05 10.08 23.66
CA THR A 354 1.69 10.80 24.89
C THR A 354 0.70 11.92 24.61
N ALA A 355 0.95 12.73 23.57
CA ALA A 355 0.09 13.85 23.20
C ALA A 355 -1.31 13.40 22.76
N ALA A 356 -1.42 12.26 22.06
CA ALA A 356 -2.69 11.62 21.75
C ALA A 356 -3.42 11.11 22.99
N ASN A 357 -2.71 10.39 23.86
CA ASN A 357 -3.31 9.82 25.07
C ASN A 357 -3.84 10.89 26.04
N THR A 358 -3.25 12.08 26.06
CA THR A 358 -3.60 13.14 27.01
C THR A 358 -4.37 14.30 26.40
N ASP A 359 -4.57 14.33 25.08
CA ASP A 359 -5.09 15.48 24.33
C ASP A 359 -4.34 16.79 24.67
N THR A 360 -3.02 16.71 24.94
CA THR A 360 -2.18 17.88 25.28
C THR A 360 -0.87 17.86 24.53
N ALA A 361 -0.43 19.02 24.04
CA ALA A 361 0.85 19.16 23.35
C ALA A 361 2.00 18.67 24.23
N THR A 362 2.80 17.74 23.71
CA THR A 362 3.88 17.06 24.45
C THR A 362 5.11 16.97 23.56
N GLY A 363 6.28 17.32 24.09
CA GLY A 363 7.56 17.09 23.42
C GLY A 363 7.59 17.52 21.95
N GLY A 364 7.13 18.75 21.66
CA GLY A 364 7.08 19.33 20.30
C GLY A 364 5.97 18.80 19.39
N CYS A 365 5.25 17.74 19.79
CA CYS A 365 4.03 17.31 19.13
C CYS A 365 2.84 18.21 19.51
N PRO A 366 1.93 18.51 18.56
CA PRO A 366 0.69 19.22 18.86
C PRO A 366 -0.21 18.37 19.79
N ALA A 367 -1.18 19.02 20.44
CA ALA A 367 -2.19 18.31 21.22
C ALA A 367 -3.05 17.40 20.31
N GLY A 368 -3.39 16.22 20.81
CA GLY A 368 -4.38 15.34 20.20
C GLY A 368 -5.82 15.87 20.33
N SER A 369 -6.76 15.14 19.73
CA SER A 369 -8.19 15.37 19.89
C SER A 369 -9.02 14.11 19.66
N GLY A 370 -9.34 13.41 20.73
CA GLY A 370 -10.21 12.24 20.65
C GLY A 370 -9.55 11.07 19.92
N GLY A 371 -9.86 10.89 18.63
CA GLY A 371 -9.20 9.88 17.81
C GLY A 371 -8.04 10.51 17.02
N ASP A 372 -6.82 10.07 17.30
CA ASP A 372 -5.61 10.72 16.78
C ASP A 372 -4.95 9.95 15.64
N THR A 373 -4.28 10.68 14.74
CA THR A 373 -3.45 10.08 13.68
C THR A 373 -1.99 10.51 13.84
N ILE A 374 -1.10 9.54 13.92
CA ILE A 374 0.35 9.71 13.92
C ILE A 374 0.88 9.25 12.55
N VAL A 375 1.64 10.09 11.86
CA VAL A 375 2.25 9.79 10.57
C VAL A 375 3.74 9.59 10.76
N LEU A 376 4.26 8.46 10.30
CA LEU A 376 5.70 8.21 10.26
C LEU A 376 6.25 8.66 8.91
N GLU A 377 7.30 9.47 8.91
CA GLU A 377 8.09 9.82 7.72
C GLU A 377 9.51 9.24 7.78
N ILE A 378 9.82 8.54 8.87
CA ILE A 378 11.09 7.88 9.13
C ILE A 378 10.87 6.55 9.84
N ASP A 379 11.84 5.67 9.73
CA ASP A 379 11.95 4.52 10.63
C ASP A 379 12.28 5.01 12.06
N VAL A 380 11.62 4.41 13.05
CA VAL A 380 11.75 4.74 14.47
C VAL A 380 12.46 3.60 15.19
N THR A 381 13.67 3.86 15.67
CA THR A 381 14.40 2.94 16.55
C THR A 381 14.21 3.35 18.00
N LEU A 382 13.68 2.45 18.83
CA LEU A 382 13.38 2.72 20.23
C LEU A 382 14.63 2.57 21.11
N GLU A 383 14.85 3.54 21.98
CA GLU A 383 15.85 3.46 23.06
C GLU A 383 15.22 3.14 24.42
N VAL A 384 13.90 3.36 24.53
CA VAL A 384 13.08 3.19 25.73
C VAL A 384 11.70 2.66 25.30
N PRO A 385 10.94 1.99 26.21
CA PRO A 385 9.59 1.55 25.90
C PRO A 385 8.66 2.73 25.57
N LEU A 386 7.75 2.54 24.62
CA LEU A 386 6.70 3.50 24.30
C LEU A 386 5.64 3.56 25.42
N PRO A 387 4.94 4.70 25.59
CA PRO A 387 3.78 4.77 26.48
C PRO A 387 2.69 3.76 26.10
N GLU A 388 1.92 3.29 27.09
CA GLU A 388 0.73 2.47 26.83
C GLU A 388 -0.33 3.27 26.07
N ILE A 389 -1.01 2.62 25.13
CA ILE A 389 -2.07 3.23 24.34
C ILE A 389 -3.39 3.06 25.09
N VAL A 390 -4.00 4.18 25.47
CA VAL A 390 -5.24 4.24 26.27
C VAL A 390 -6.37 5.00 25.57
N THR A 391 -6.09 5.65 24.44
CA THR A 391 -7.07 6.31 23.57
C THR A 391 -7.07 5.69 22.17
N PRO A 392 -8.04 6.06 21.31
CA PRO A 392 -8.00 5.68 19.91
C PRO A 392 -6.85 6.37 19.16
N ILE A 393 -5.91 5.59 18.61
CA ILE A 393 -4.74 6.08 17.86
C ILE A 393 -4.61 5.30 16.55
N THR A 394 -4.46 6.01 15.44
CA THR A 394 -4.05 5.46 14.15
C THR A 394 -2.60 5.83 13.87
N ILE A 395 -1.75 4.87 13.53
CA ILE A 395 -0.41 5.13 12.99
C ILE A 395 -0.42 4.81 11.50
N GLU A 396 -0.16 5.85 10.70
CA GLU A 396 0.11 5.75 9.27
C GLU A 396 1.61 5.59 9.07
N GLY A 397 2.04 4.34 8.86
CA GLY A 397 3.46 3.99 8.74
C GLY A 397 4.09 4.37 7.41
N GLN A 398 3.33 4.43 6.31
CA GLN A 398 3.85 4.71 4.95
C GLN A 398 5.03 3.79 4.54
N GLY A 399 5.03 2.55 5.02
CA GLY A 399 6.10 1.57 4.82
C GLY A 399 7.23 1.63 5.87
N HIS A 400 7.19 2.57 6.81
CA HIS A 400 8.22 2.74 7.84
C HIS A 400 8.14 1.71 8.97
N THR A 401 9.28 1.54 9.64
CA THR A 401 9.51 0.55 10.69
C THR A 401 9.52 1.18 12.08
N ILE A 402 8.90 0.53 13.06
CA ILE A 402 9.08 0.75 14.49
C ILE A 402 9.88 -0.42 15.05
N ASP A 403 11.15 -0.17 15.39
CA ASP A 403 12.12 -1.16 15.85
C ASP A 403 12.37 -1.05 17.36
N GLY A 404 12.08 -2.11 18.11
CA GLY A 404 12.33 -2.26 19.53
C GLY A 404 13.81 -2.36 19.92
N ASN A 405 14.73 -2.51 18.95
CA ASN A 405 16.18 -2.44 19.11
C ASN A 405 16.78 -3.40 20.16
N GLY A 406 16.25 -4.62 20.25
CA GLY A 406 16.61 -5.62 21.24
C GLY A 406 16.19 -5.27 22.67
N GLY A 407 15.24 -4.34 22.84
CA GLY A 407 14.71 -3.95 24.14
C GLY A 407 13.94 -5.09 24.81
N ASP A 408 14.11 -5.24 26.13
CA ASP A 408 13.38 -6.20 26.97
C ASP A 408 11.97 -5.64 27.32
N TRP A 409 11.19 -5.31 26.29
CA TRP A 409 9.82 -4.79 26.38
C TRP A 409 9.04 -5.10 25.11
N SER A 410 7.71 -5.01 25.19
CA SER A 410 6.87 -5.02 23.98
C SER A 410 7.04 -3.73 23.20
N VAL A 411 7.13 -3.76 21.86
CA VAL A 411 7.25 -2.52 21.06
C VAL A 411 6.02 -1.63 21.27
N LEU A 412 4.83 -2.23 21.17
CA LEU A 412 3.55 -1.54 21.37
C LEU A 412 2.72 -2.26 22.45
N THR A 413 2.14 -1.49 23.36
CA THR A 413 1.25 -2.00 24.41
C THR A 413 -0.07 -1.26 24.38
N ILE A 414 -1.17 -1.99 24.18
CA ILE A 414 -2.54 -1.49 24.17
C ILE A 414 -3.25 -2.06 25.40
N VAL A 415 -3.92 -1.20 26.17
CA VAL A 415 -4.61 -1.59 27.41
C VAL A 415 -6.12 -1.32 27.32
N GLU A 416 -6.84 -1.41 28.44
CA GLU A 416 -8.27 -1.09 28.53
C GLU A 416 -8.57 0.31 27.94
N ASP A 417 -9.66 0.41 27.18
CA ASP A 417 -10.07 1.59 26.38
C ASP A 417 -9.14 1.99 25.21
N GLY A 418 -7.93 1.43 25.12
CA GLY A 418 -7.03 1.63 23.99
C GLY A 418 -7.56 1.00 22.69
N ASN A 419 -7.54 1.78 21.61
CA ASN A 419 -7.91 1.32 20.27
C ASN A 419 -6.85 1.75 19.25
N MET A 420 -6.00 0.82 18.84
CA MET A 420 -4.90 1.10 17.92
C MET A 420 -5.20 0.60 16.51
N THR A 421 -4.96 1.44 15.51
CA THR A 421 -4.86 1.02 14.10
C THR A 421 -3.46 1.25 13.57
N LEU A 422 -2.84 0.25 12.96
CA LEU A 422 -1.56 0.32 12.25
C LEU A 422 -1.81 0.13 10.76
N ASN A 423 -1.41 1.10 9.96
CA ASN A 423 -1.48 1.04 8.50
C ASN A 423 -0.07 1.05 7.93
N GLU A 424 0.25 0.09 7.05
CA GLU A 424 1.52 0.06 6.31
C GLU A 424 2.75 0.27 7.20
N THR A 425 2.78 -0.42 8.35
CA THR A 425 3.84 -0.28 9.36
C THR A 425 4.54 -1.62 9.60
N THR A 426 5.85 -1.60 9.79
CA THR A 426 6.60 -2.78 10.28
C THR A 426 6.92 -2.65 11.77
N VAL A 427 6.60 -3.65 12.58
CA VAL A 427 6.93 -3.72 14.02
C VAL A 427 7.93 -4.84 14.25
N THR A 428 9.14 -4.50 14.73
CA THR A 428 10.26 -5.46 14.80
C THR A 428 11.15 -5.28 16.03
N GLY A 429 12.03 -6.25 16.26
CA GLY A 429 13.23 -6.10 17.06
C GLY A 429 13.05 -6.09 18.57
N ALA A 430 11.88 -6.36 19.13
CA ALA A 430 11.75 -6.58 20.57
C ALA A 430 12.42 -7.90 21.02
N ASP A 431 13.03 -7.92 22.20
CA ASP A 431 13.62 -9.12 22.83
C ASP A 431 13.21 -9.27 24.30
N HIS A 432 11.91 -9.52 24.53
CA HIS A 432 11.31 -9.58 25.85
C HIS A 432 11.33 -11.01 26.45
N ILE A 433 12.49 -11.66 26.39
CA ILE A 433 12.72 -13.02 26.90
C ILE A 433 13.08 -13.02 28.40
N SER A 434 13.77 -11.99 28.89
CA SER A 434 14.50 -12.09 30.17
C SER A 434 13.63 -11.96 31.42
N ASN A 435 12.38 -11.52 31.27
CA ASN A 435 11.48 -11.20 32.37
C ASN A 435 10.24 -12.12 32.40
N VAL A 436 10.34 -13.25 33.13
CA VAL A 436 9.27 -14.27 33.28
C VAL A 436 8.04 -13.75 34.08
N VAL A 437 8.05 -12.50 34.55
CA VAL A 437 7.09 -12.01 35.56
C VAL A 437 5.86 -11.30 34.98
N ALA A 438 5.69 -11.21 33.66
CA ALA A 438 4.44 -10.77 33.06
C ALA A 438 4.17 -11.56 31.76
N GLN A 439 2.91 -11.90 31.52
CA GLN A 439 2.38 -12.63 30.36
C GLN A 439 2.65 -11.87 29.04
N SER A 440 3.90 -11.72 28.60
CA SER A 440 4.31 -10.66 27.68
C SER A 440 4.56 -11.10 26.24
N GLY A 441 4.20 -10.22 25.30
CA GLY A 441 4.52 -10.34 23.87
C GLY A 441 5.81 -9.59 23.51
N GLY A 442 6.49 -10.00 22.44
CA GLY A 442 7.63 -9.28 21.86
C GLY A 442 7.17 -8.06 21.06
N GLY A 443 6.51 -8.26 19.92
CA GLY A 443 6.11 -7.15 19.03
C GLY A 443 4.98 -6.30 19.62
N ILE A 444 3.78 -6.87 19.68
CA ILE A 444 2.56 -6.16 20.10
C ILE A 444 1.91 -6.89 21.28
N ARG A 445 1.63 -6.16 22.34
CA ARG A 445 0.87 -6.64 23.50
C ARG A 445 -0.48 -5.93 23.57
N ASN A 446 -1.56 -6.65 23.32
CA ASN A 446 -2.92 -6.17 23.52
C ASN A 446 -3.54 -6.81 24.78
N TYR A 447 -3.93 -5.98 25.75
CA TYR A 447 -4.42 -6.42 27.06
C TYR A 447 -5.72 -5.67 27.38
N TYR A 448 -6.87 -6.27 27.04
CA TYR A 448 -8.22 -5.67 27.09
C TYR A 448 -8.52 -4.58 26.04
N GLY A 449 -7.57 -4.19 25.21
CA GLY A 449 -7.75 -3.20 24.15
C GLY A 449 -8.20 -3.78 22.80
N THR A 450 -8.18 -2.91 21.78
CA THR A 450 -8.41 -3.28 20.37
C THR A 450 -7.19 -2.91 19.53
N VAL A 451 -6.76 -3.81 18.65
CA VAL A 451 -5.69 -3.55 17.69
C VAL A 451 -6.10 -4.01 16.29
N THR A 452 -5.91 -3.15 15.29
CA THR A 452 -6.15 -3.46 13.87
C THR A 452 -4.86 -3.21 13.08
N LEU A 453 -4.41 -4.22 12.34
CA LEU A 453 -3.27 -4.14 11.43
C LEU A 453 -3.80 -4.21 10.01
N ASN A 454 -3.57 -3.17 9.22
CA ASN A 454 -3.85 -3.17 7.80
C ASN A 454 -2.53 -3.07 7.05
N ARG A 455 -2.28 -4.01 6.14
CA ARG A 455 -1.10 -3.98 5.26
C ARG A 455 0.21 -3.84 6.05
N SER A 456 0.26 -4.41 7.26
CA SER A 456 1.34 -4.20 8.21
C SER A 456 2.09 -5.50 8.50
N THR A 457 3.34 -5.38 8.94
CA THR A 457 4.21 -6.52 9.24
C THR A 457 4.60 -6.54 10.72
N VAL A 458 4.51 -7.70 11.38
CA VAL A 458 5.08 -7.92 12.71
C VAL A 458 6.12 -9.03 12.60
N SER A 459 7.40 -8.67 12.67
CA SER A 459 8.46 -9.64 12.39
C SER A 459 9.70 -9.52 13.25
N GLY A 460 10.46 -10.60 13.40
CA GLY A 460 11.76 -10.55 14.09
C GLY A 460 11.67 -10.19 15.57
N ASN A 461 10.52 -10.40 16.21
CA ASN A 461 10.32 -10.12 17.62
C ASN A 461 10.44 -11.40 18.45
N SER A 462 10.99 -11.25 19.67
CA SER A 462 11.15 -12.32 20.64
C SER A 462 10.42 -12.00 21.94
N GLY A 463 9.73 -12.99 22.50
CA GLY A 463 9.02 -12.81 23.77
C GLY A 463 8.84 -14.10 24.56
N SER A 464 8.70 -13.98 25.88
CA SER A 464 8.54 -15.16 26.76
C SER A 464 7.23 -15.93 26.50
N PHE A 465 6.10 -15.24 26.30
CA PHE A 465 4.82 -15.87 25.98
C PHE A 465 4.57 -15.90 24.47
N SER A 466 4.61 -14.73 23.82
CA SER A 466 4.41 -14.59 22.38
C SER A 466 5.55 -13.81 21.73
N GLY A 467 6.01 -14.22 20.56
CA GLY A 467 7.03 -13.47 19.82
C GLY A 467 6.44 -12.26 19.12
N GLY A 468 5.49 -12.49 18.22
CA GLY A 468 4.83 -11.44 17.43
C GLY A 468 3.75 -10.69 18.20
N ILE A 469 2.54 -11.25 18.25
CA ILE A 469 1.35 -10.59 18.80
C ILE A 469 0.78 -11.38 19.98
N SER A 470 0.57 -10.69 21.10
CA SER A 470 -0.04 -11.25 22.29
C SER A 470 -1.38 -10.57 22.58
N ASN A 471 -2.50 -11.25 22.33
CA ASN A 471 -3.85 -10.75 22.55
C ASN A 471 -4.50 -11.42 23.78
N PHE A 472 -4.66 -10.67 24.86
CA PHE A 472 -5.23 -11.12 26.13
C PHE A 472 -6.51 -10.34 26.42
N ASN A 473 -7.65 -11.02 26.47
CA ASN A 473 -8.97 -10.42 26.73
C ASN A 473 -9.34 -9.24 25.81
N GLY A 474 -8.60 -9.02 24.72
CA GLY A 474 -8.79 -7.95 23.76
C GLY A 474 -9.25 -8.45 22.39
N THR A 475 -9.34 -7.53 21.42
CA THR A 475 -9.63 -7.84 20.02
C THR A 475 -8.45 -7.46 19.14
N ALA A 476 -7.98 -8.38 18.30
CA ALA A 476 -6.95 -8.14 17.31
C ALA A 476 -7.44 -8.55 15.91
N THR A 477 -7.29 -7.65 14.93
CA THR A 477 -7.68 -7.88 13.54
C THR A 477 -6.49 -7.62 12.62
N LEU A 478 -6.18 -8.58 11.75
CA LEU A 478 -5.12 -8.49 10.76
C LEU A 478 -5.78 -8.58 9.37
N ASN A 479 -5.57 -7.54 8.57
CA ASN A 479 -6.03 -7.44 7.19
C ASN A 479 -4.81 -7.24 6.30
N ASN A 480 -4.64 -8.08 5.28
CA ASN A 480 -3.55 -7.95 4.32
C ASN A 480 -2.15 -7.88 4.98
N SER A 481 -1.98 -8.54 6.13
CA SER A 481 -0.83 -8.34 7.04
C SER A 481 0.00 -9.61 7.22
N THR A 482 1.26 -9.43 7.61
CA THR A 482 2.21 -10.55 7.78
C THR A 482 2.76 -10.61 9.20
N VAL A 483 2.73 -11.80 9.81
CA VAL A 483 3.42 -12.09 11.08
C VAL A 483 4.50 -13.15 10.82
N SER A 484 5.77 -12.77 10.84
CA SER A 484 6.85 -13.70 10.47
C SER A 484 8.13 -13.62 11.29
N ASP A 485 8.92 -14.70 11.27
CA ASP A 485 10.25 -14.73 11.91
C ASP A 485 10.23 -14.34 13.40
N ASN A 486 9.12 -14.56 14.10
CA ASN A 486 9.01 -14.26 15.52
C ASN A 486 9.31 -15.49 16.38
N PHE A 487 9.88 -15.27 17.56
CA PHE A 487 10.32 -16.32 18.47
C PHE A 487 9.61 -16.23 19.83
N ALA A 488 9.17 -17.37 20.36
CA ALA A 488 8.71 -17.43 21.75
C ALA A 488 9.18 -18.66 22.52
N GLU A 489 9.36 -18.51 23.83
CA GLU A 489 9.75 -19.63 24.69
C GLU A 489 8.58 -20.54 25.07
N ASN A 490 7.39 -19.98 25.40
CA ASN A 490 6.35 -20.74 26.12
C ASN A 490 5.07 -21.03 25.34
N TYR A 491 4.54 -20.11 24.52
CA TYR A 491 3.26 -20.31 23.82
C TYR A 491 3.39 -20.35 22.30
N ALA A 492 3.35 -19.18 21.65
CA ALA A 492 3.35 -19.08 20.20
C ALA A 492 4.46 -18.15 19.68
N GLY A 493 5.20 -18.59 18.68
CA GLY A 493 6.18 -17.74 18.01
C GLY A 493 5.48 -16.53 17.38
N GLY A 494 4.46 -16.78 16.58
CA GLY A 494 3.68 -15.74 15.90
C GLY A 494 2.68 -15.06 16.83
N VAL A 495 1.56 -15.73 17.10
CA VAL A 495 0.37 -15.11 17.71
C VAL A 495 -0.16 -15.94 18.88
N THR A 496 -0.32 -15.31 20.03
CA THR A 496 -1.05 -15.89 21.17
C THR A 496 -2.38 -15.14 21.35
N ASN A 497 -3.50 -15.86 21.30
CA ASN A 497 -4.83 -15.34 21.61
C ASN A 497 -5.39 -16.04 22.85
N TYR A 498 -5.60 -15.31 23.94
CA TYR A 498 -6.04 -15.87 25.22
C TYR A 498 -7.25 -15.11 25.75
N ASP A 499 -8.38 -15.79 25.87
CA ASP A 499 -9.68 -15.22 26.22
C ASP A 499 -10.07 -13.98 25.38
N GLY A 500 -9.48 -13.82 24.19
CA GLY A 500 -9.67 -12.70 23.27
C GLY A 500 -10.25 -13.11 21.91
N VAL A 501 -10.39 -12.13 21.02
CA VAL A 501 -10.85 -12.33 19.63
C VAL A 501 -9.70 -12.01 18.67
N MET A 502 -9.38 -12.95 17.78
CA MET A 502 -8.36 -12.83 16.75
C MET A 502 -8.97 -13.09 15.38
N ASN A 503 -8.91 -12.11 14.47
CA ASN A 503 -9.42 -12.22 13.11
C ASN A 503 -8.29 -11.98 12.10
N LEU A 504 -8.06 -12.94 11.21
CA LEU A 504 -7.12 -12.84 10.11
C LEU A 504 -7.89 -12.91 8.79
N THR A 505 -7.73 -11.88 7.96
CA THR A 505 -8.27 -11.82 6.60
C THR A 505 -7.15 -11.51 5.64
N ASN A 506 -7.00 -12.30 4.57
CA ASN A 506 -5.96 -12.09 3.55
C ASN A 506 -4.57 -11.93 4.19
N SER A 507 -4.26 -12.69 5.23
CA SER A 507 -3.06 -12.45 6.04
C SER A 507 -2.19 -13.70 6.11
N THR A 508 -0.89 -13.49 6.28
CA THR A 508 0.11 -14.55 6.31
C THR A 508 0.78 -14.65 7.68
N VAL A 509 0.82 -15.85 8.26
CA VAL A 509 1.59 -16.17 9.47
C VAL A 509 2.64 -17.21 9.09
N SER A 510 3.91 -16.82 8.99
CA SER A 510 4.95 -17.70 8.47
C SER A 510 6.26 -17.68 9.24
N ASP A 511 6.99 -18.80 9.22
CA ASP A 511 8.38 -18.88 9.71
C ASP A 511 8.55 -18.46 11.18
N ASN A 512 7.48 -18.55 11.98
CA ASN A 512 7.55 -18.28 13.40
C ASN A 512 7.94 -19.55 14.16
N PHE A 513 8.73 -19.38 15.23
CA PHE A 513 9.22 -20.47 16.04
C PHE A 513 8.80 -20.36 17.50
N SER A 514 8.40 -21.47 18.11
CA SER A 514 8.29 -21.56 19.57
C SER A 514 8.94 -22.80 20.17
N ALA A 515 9.58 -22.62 21.33
CA ALA A 515 9.87 -23.74 22.22
C ALA A 515 8.62 -24.26 22.97
N GLY A 516 7.50 -23.55 22.82
CA GLY A 516 6.20 -23.80 23.44
C GLY A 516 5.22 -24.61 22.59
N GLN A 517 3.94 -24.24 22.67
CA GLN A 517 2.82 -25.03 22.13
C GLN A 517 2.59 -24.87 20.63
N ALA A 518 2.81 -23.68 20.07
CA ALA A 518 2.53 -23.36 18.68
C ALA A 518 3.72 -22.64 18.02
N GLY A 519 4.06 -22.96 16.78
CA GLY A 519 4.98 -22.11 16.01
C GLY A 519 4.25 -20.84 15.57
N GLY A 520 3.12 -21.03 14.88
CA GLY A 520 2.30 -19.96 14.32
C GLY A 520 1.36 -19.35 15.35
N ILE A 521 0.25 -20.01 15.66
CA ILE A 521 -0.86 -19.46 16.44
C ILE A 521 -1.24 -20.37 17.61
N ALA A 522 -1.24 -19.86 18.84
CA ALA A 522 -1.87 -20.50 19.99
C ALA A 522 -3.20 -19.79 20.32
N ASN A 523 -4.31 -20.51 20.25
CA ASN A 523 -5.65 -19.98 20.52
C ASN A 523 -6.32 -20.64 21.73
N ASN A 524 -6.64 -19.81 22.72
CA ASN A 524 -7.51 -20.08 23.86
C ASN A 524 -8.60 -18.99 23.96
N GLY A 525 -9.14 -18.57 22.81
CA GLY A 525 -10.22 -17.60 22.68
C GLY A 525 -10.98 -17.86 21.38
N SER A 526 -11.43 -16.81 20.69
CA SER A 526 -12.02 -16.93 19.35
C SER A 526 -10.99 -16.62 18.26
N LEU A 527 -10.78 -17.54 17.34
CA LEU A 527 -9.91 -17.38 16.18
C LEU A 527 -10.72 -17.54 14.88
N THR A 528 -10.60 -16.57 13.97
CA THR A 528 -11.18 -16.62 12.63
C THR A 528 -10.09 -16.42 11.59
N LEU A 529 -9.94 -17.36 10.65
CA LEU A 529 -9.08 -17.25 9.47
C LEU A 529 -9.95 -17.27 8.21
N ILE A 530 -9.81 -16.25 7.38
CA ILE A 530 -10.46 -16.15 6.08
C ILE A 530 -9.40 -15.80 5.05
N ASN A 531 -9.32 -16.56 3.95
CA ASN A 531 -8.35 -16.30 2.87
C ASN A 531 -6.93 -16.10 3.42
N SER A 532 -6.50 -16.88 4.41
CA SER A 532 -5.24 -16.61 5.12
C SER A 532 -4.30 -17.82 5.02
N THR A 533 -3.00 -17.57 5.14
CA THR A 533 -1.97 -18.62 5.01
C THR A 533 -1.18 -18.76 6.31
N VAL A 534 -1.12 -19.96 6.88
CA VAL A 534 -0.28 -20.32 8.02
C VAL A 534 0.71 -21.40 7.58
N SER A 535 1.98 -21.04 7.39
CA SER A 535 2.98 -21.93 6.76
C SER A 535 4.37 -21.82 7.38
N GLY A 536 5.21 -22.84 7.26
CA GLY A 536 6.62 -22.78 7.68
C GLY A 536 6.87 -22.56 9.18
N ASN A 537 5.82 -22.55 10.01
CA ASN A 537 5.97 -22.31 11.45
C ASN A 537 6.42 -23.60 12.17
N SER A 538 7.18 -23.44 13.26
CA SER A 538 7.81 -24.57 13.95
C SER A 538 7.66 -24.53 15.47
N ALA A 539 7.33 -25.67 16.08
CA ALA A 539 7.18 -25.80 17.54
C ALA A 539 7.95 -26.99 18.13
N SER A 540 8.41 -26.83 19.36
CA SER A 540 9.07 -27.92 20.10
C SER A 540 8.10 -28.87 20.83
N THR A 541 6.79 -28.58 20.84
CA THR A 541 5.79 -29.45 21.50
C THR A 541 4.62 -29.85 20.60
N PHE A 542 3.50 -29.13 20.58
CA PHE A 542 2.24 -29.61 20.00
C PHE A 542 2.11 -29.31 18.50
N ALA A 543 1.79 -28.08 18.11
CA ALA A 543 1.49 -27.73 16.73
C ALA A 543 2.56 -26.81 16.13
N GLY A 544 3.03 -27.09 14.93
CA GLY A 544 3.82 -26.11 14.19
C GLY A 544 2.94 -24.93 13.79
N GLY A 545 1.76 -25.22 13.23
CA GLY A 545 0.83 -24.21 12.72
C GLY A 545 -0.04 -23.62 13.81
N ILE A 546 -1.13 -24.32 14.17
CA ILE A 546 -2.16 -23.82 15.09
C ILE A 546 -2.39 -24.79 16.25
N TYR A 547 -2.23 -24.33 17.49
CA TYR A 547 -2.68 -25.01 18.68
C TYR A 547 -3.97 -24.36 19.18
N ASN A 548 -5.10 -25.08 19.13
CA ASN A 548 -6.42 -24.55 19.48
C ASN A 548 -7.03 -25.24 20.71
N ILE A 549 -7.57 -24.48 21.66
CA ILE A 549 -8.30 -25.00 22.84
C ILE A 549 -9.79 -24.60 22.81
N ASP A 550 -10.14 -23.48 22.18
CA ASP A 550 -11.51 -22.96 22.18
C ASP A 550 -12.06 -22.81 20.74
N THR A 551 -12.57 -21.64 20.37
CA THR A 551 -13.33 -21.46 19.13
C THR A 551 -12.41 -21.15 17.97
N MET A 552 -12.53 -21.92 16.88
CA MET A 552 -11.76 -21.74 15.66
C MET A 552 -12.68 -21.84 14.43
N ILE A 553 -12.63 -20.83 13.58
CA ILE A 553 -13.33 -20.79 12.29
C ILE A 553 -12.28 -20.62 11.20
N VAL A 554 -12.28 -21.51 10.22
CA VAL A 554 -11.33 -21.46 9.10
C VAL A 554 -12.10 -21.58 7.78
N SER A 555 -11.89 -20.62 6.89
CA SER A 555 -12.55 -20.52 5.59
C SER A 555 -11.56 -20.10 4.50
N SER A 556 -11.58 -20.79 3.36
CA SER A 556 -10.75 -20.52 2.19
C SER A 556 -9.27 -20.27 2.52
N SER A 557 -8.72 -20.98 3.51
CA SER A 557 -7.38 -20.71 4.05
C SER A 557 -6.43 -21.89 3.86
N ILE A 558 -5.13 -21.61 3.84
CA ILE A 558 -4.07 -22.62 3.74
C ILE A 558 -3.38 -22.75 5.10
N ILE A 559 -3.31 -23.97 5.62
CA ILE A 559 -2.46 -24.31 6.76
C ILE A 559 -1.59 -25.49 6.35
N SER A 560 -0.32 -25.23 6.04
CA SER A 560 0.53 -26.23 5.37
C SER A 560 2.01 -26.04 5.68
N GLY A 561 2.76 -27.14 5.76
CA GLY A 561 4.21 -27.09 5.89
C GLY A 561 4.71 -26.69 7.28
N ASN A 562 3.87 -26.80 8.30
CA ASN A 562 4.26 -26.48 9.66
C ASN A 562 4.83 -27.71 10.38
N ILE A 563 5.81 -27.50 11.26
CA ILE A 563 6.61 -28.57 11.87
C ILE A 563 6.43 -28.57 13.39
N ALA A 564 6.20 -29.74 13.98
CA ALA A 564 6.25 -29.91 15.44
C ALA A 564 7.08 -31.14 15.82
N ALA A 565 7.55 -31.15 17.07
CA ALA A 565 8.25 -32.30 17.63
C ALA A 565 7.33 -33.51 17.87
N THR A 566 6.03 -33.30 18.04
CA THR A 566 5.06 -34.38 18.16
C THR A 566 4.65 -34.92 16.79
N ASP A 567 4.20 -36.18 16.78
CA ASP A 567 3.73 -36.87 15.58
C ASP A 567 2.21 -36.71 15.37
N GLU A 568 1.53 -35.84 16.12
CA GLU A 568 0.08 -35.65 16.04
C GLU A 568 -0.23 -34.15 16.01
N GLY A 569 -1.04 -33.71 15.04
CA GLY A 569 -1.51 -32.32 14.90
C GLY A 569 -0.42 -31.30 14.53
N ARG A 570 0.54 -31.65 13.67
CA ARG A 570 1.64 -30.73 13.29
C ARG A 570 1.15 -29.45 12.60
N GLU A 571 0.16 -29.57 11.72
CA GLU A 571 -0.48 -28.42 11.10
C GLU A 571 -1.43 -27.79 12.11
N ILE A 572 -2.35 -28.59 12.66
CA ILE A 572 -3.32 -28.14 13.67
C ILE A 572 -3.49 -29.19 14.76
N TYR A 573 -3.28 -28.77 16.00
CA TYR A 573 -3.62 -29.55 17.18
C TYR A 573 -4.80 -28.92 17.92
N ASN A 574 -5.97 -29.54 17.82
CA ASN A 574 -7.19 -29.06 18.47
C ASN A 574 -7.51 -29.85 19.76
N GLN A 575 -7.37 -29.18 20.90
CA GLN A 575 -7.66 -29.72 22.23
C GLN A 575 -8.86 -29.00 22.87
N LEU A 576 -10.06 -29.26 22.34
CA LEU A 576 -11.28 -28.57 22.77
C LEU A 576 -11.51 -28.60 24.29
N ALA A 577 -11.68 -27.41 24.88
CA ALA A 577 -12.38 -27.23 26.14
C ALA A 577 -13.87 -27.57 25.95
N SER A 578 -14.56 -27.89 27.06
CA SER A 578 -15.93 -28.46 27.06
C SER A 578 -17.01 -27.72 26.24
N ASN A 579 -16.75 -26.46 25.85
CA ASN A 579 -17.70 -25.57 25.16
C ASN A 579 -17.17 -24.96 23.84
N GLY A 580 -15.93 -25.23 23.42
CA GLY A 580 -15.35 -24.64 22.22
C GLY A 580 -15.98 -25.18 20.92
N ILE A 581 -15.98 -24.38 19.85
CA ILE A 581 -16.55 -24.73 18.55
C ILE A 581 -15.47 -24.69 17.46
N VAL A 582 -15.29 -25.77 16.72
CA VAL A 582 -14.49 -25.77 15.49
C VAL A 582 -15.42 -25.80 14.28
N THR A 583 -15.34 -24.76 13.45
CA THR A 583 -16.05 -24.68 12.16
C THR A 583 -15.02 -24.66 11.03
N VAL A 584 -14.95 -25.78 10.34
CA VAL A 584 -14.16 -26.04 9.14
C VAL A 584 -15.10 -26.75 8.14
N ASN A 585 -14.71 -26.98 6.88
CA ASN A 585 -15.55 -27.35 5.71
C ASN A 585 -15.95 -26.17 4.80
N SER A 586 -15.01 -25.28 4.54
CA SER A 586 -15.23 -24.09 3.72
C SER A 586 -14.04 -23.85 2.79
N TYR A 587 -13.70 -24.85 1.97
CA TYR A 587 -12.68 -24.75 0.92
C TYR A 587 -11.28 -24.44 1.46
N ASN A 588 -10.91 -25.05 2.58
CA ASN A 588 -9.57 -24.92 3.15
C ASN A 588 -8.61 -25.95 2.56
N LEU A 589 -7.31 -25.65 2.61
CA LEU A 589 -6.26 -26.61 2.32
C LEU A 589 -5.42 -26.88 3.58
N PHE A 590 -5.25 -28.15 3.90
CA PHE A 590 -4.34 -28.62 4.95
C PHE A 590 -3.25 -29.50 4.34
N GLY A 591 -1.98 -29.07 4.36
CA GLY A 591 -0.93 -29.71 3.55
C GLY A 591 0.30 -30.13 4.32
N HIS A 592 0.74 -31.39 4.17
CA HIS A 592 2.06 -31.87 4.62
C HIS A 592 2.37 -33.26 4.03
N SER A 593 2.81 -33.36 2.76
CA SER A 593 3.05 -34.65 2.05
C SER A 593 3.88 -35.72 2.78
N GLY A 594 4.73 -35.35 3.74
CA GLY A 594 5.56 -36.30 4.48
C GLY A 594 4.84 -37.05 5.61
N ILE A 595 3.61 -36.69 5.95
CA ILE A 595 2.86 -37.25 7.08
C ILE A 595 1.41 -37.53 6.69
N THR A 596 0.69 -38.29 7.51
CA THR A 596 -0.74 -38.63 7.29
C THR A 596 -1.68 -37.55 7.81
N ASP A 597 -2.95 -37.58 7.40
CA ASP A 597 -4.01 -36.69 7.89
C ASP A 597 -4.08 -36.68 9.43
N ALA A 598 -4.00 -37.85 10.06
CA ALA A 598 -4.03 -37.96 11.52
C ALA A 598 -2.79 -37.37 12.21
N GLN A 599 -1.66 -37.28 11.51
CA GLN A 599 -0.44 -36.66 12.02
C GLN A 599 -0.43 -35.16 11.76
N ALA A 600 -1.04 -34.70 10.66
CA ALA A 600 -1.15 -33.28 10.33
C ALA A 600 -2.22 -32.59 11.19
N ILE A 601 -3.37 -33.24 11.38
CA ILE A 601 -4.58 -32.63 11.95
C ILE A 601 -5.10 -33.51 13.09
N ALA A 602 -5.18 -32.94 14.29
CA ALA A 602 -5.67 -33.62 15.48
C ALA A 602 -6.89 -32.92 16.07
N GLY A 603 -7.85 -33.70 16.59
CA GLY A 603 -9.00 -33.20 17.35
C GLY A 603 -10.22 -32.75 16.53
N PHE A 604 -10.16 -32.81 15.21
CA PHE A 604 -11.32 -32.71 14.32
C PHE A 604 -11.02 -33.39 12.98
N THR A 605 -12.01 -33.50 12.10
CA THR A 605 -11.85 -34.03 10.74
C THR A 605 -12.23 -32.93 9.75
N PRO A 606 -11.37 -32.62 8.76
CA PRO A 606 -11.72 -31.71 7.67
C PRO A 606 -13.01 -32.13 6.96
N GLY A 607 -13.71 -31.16 6.40
CA GLY A 607 -14.96 -31.40 5.70
C GLY A 607 -14.78 -31.90 4.27
N PHE A 608 -15.89 -32.22 3.60
CA PHE A 608 -15.88 -32.69 2.21
C PHE A 608 -15.41 -31.62 1.20
N ASN A 609 -15.61 -30.34 1.51
CA ASN A 609 -15.18 -29.23 0.67
C ASN A 609 -13.73 -28.81 0.94
N ASP A 610 -13.06 -29.37 1.97
CA ASP A 610 -11.66 -29.07 2.24
C ASP A 610 -10.75 -30.06 1.51
N THR A 611 -9.55 -29.61 1.14
CA THR A 611 -8.51 -30.45 0.54
C THR A 611 -7.47 -30.83 1.59
N THR A 612 -7.20 -32.13 1.75
CA THR A 612 -6.08 -32.60 2.56
C THR A 612 -4.93 -33.05 1.65
N ALA A 613 -3.87 -32.24 1.65
CA ALA A 613 -2.65 -32.47 0.90
C ALA A 613 -1.56 -33.17 1.75
N THR A 614 -1.96 -34.23 2.44
CA THR A 614 -1.08 -35.10 3.25
C THR A 614 -0.83 -36.43 2.51
N SER A 615 0.08 -37.28 3.01
CA SER A 615 0.46 -38.54 2.34
C SER A 615 -0.70 -39.52 2.08
N ASP A 616 -1.76 -39.46 2.87
CA ASP A 616 -2.97 -40.30 2.72
C ASP A 616 -4.27 -39.46 2.60
N GLY A 617 -4.13 -38.16 2.37
CA GLY A 617 -5.24 -37.23 2.19
C GLY A 617 -5.90 -37.29 0.81
N THR A 618 -6.82 -36.37 0.55
CA THR A 618 -7.59 -36.31 -0.71
C THR A 618 -6.75 -35.96 -1.92
N ASN A 619 -5.71 -35.12 -1.76
CA ASN A 619 -4.78 -34.77 -2.83
C ASN A 619 -3.32 -34.70 -2.35
N PRO A 620 -2.64 -35.84 -2.13
CA PRO A 620 -1.31 -35.90 -1.53
C PRO A 620 -0.26 -35.07 -2.29
N THR A 621 0.10 -33.90 -1.74
CA THR A 621 0.94 -32.91 -2.42
C THR A 621 1.98 -32.31 -1.47
N ALA A 622 3.22 -32.17 -1.94
CA ALA A 622 4.31 -31.61 -1.14
C ALA A 622 4.20 -30.09 -1.00
N LEU A 623 4.68 -29.52 0.11
CA LEU A 623 4.61 -28.07 0.35
C LEU A 623 5.20 -27.26 -0.81
N SER A 624 6.33 -27.72 -1.37
CA SER A 624 6.98 -27.07 -2.52
C SER A 624 6.12 -27.05 -3.79
N ASN A 625 5.07 -27.87 -3.82
CA ASN A 625 4.09 -27.97 -4.90
C ASN A 625 2.74 -27.35 -4.50
N ILE A 626 2.69 -26.61 -3.39
CA ILE A 626 1.52 -25.84 -2.93
C ILE A 626 1.89 -24.35 -2.88
N LEU A 627 3.01 -24.02 -2.23
CA LEU A 627 3.45 -22.67 -1.94
C LEU A 627 4.91 -22.45 -2.36
N GLY A 628 5.19 -21.26 -2.90
CA GLY A 628 6.53 -20.69 -2.99
C GLY A 628 7.04 -20.20 -1.62
N PRO A 629 8.32 -19.80 -1.52
CA PRO A 629 8.87 -19.23 -0.29
C PRO A 629 8.15 -17.92 0.10
N LEU A 630 8.23 -17.54 1.38
CA LEU A 630 7.77 -16.23 1.83
C LEU A 630 8.64 -15.16 1.17
N ALA A 631 8.05 -14.34 0.31
CA ALA A 631 8.78 -13.37 -0.50
C ALA A 631 7.94 -12.11 -0.74
N ASP A 632 8.60 -11.09 -1.25
CA ASP A 632 7.91 -9.95 -1.85
C ASP A 632 7.36 -10.39 -3.22
N ASN A 633 6.09 -10.78 -3.26
CA ASN A 633 5.38 -11.16 -4.48
C ASN A 633 4.49 -10.02 -5.00
N GLY A 634 4.87 -8.78 -4.69
CA GLY A 634 4.05 -7.59 -4.89
C GLY A 634 3.14 -7.29 -3.68
N GLY A 635 2.55 -6.10 -3.69
CA GLY A 635 1.73 -5.59 -2.59
C GLY A 635 2.54 -5.03 -1.40
N PRO A 636 1.86 -4.68 -0.29
CA PRO A 636 2.48 -3.96 0.82
C PRO A 636 3.19 -4.86 1.85
N THR A 637 2.94 -6.18 1.82
CA THR A 637 3.51 -7.14 2.78
C THR A 637 3.88 -8.45 2.08
N LYS A 638 4.89 -9.17 2.62
CA LYS A 638 5.34 -10.45 2.04
C LYS A 638 4.26 -11.53 2.12
N THR A 639 4.15 -12.34 1.07
CA THR A 639 3.18 -13.45 0.93
C THR A 639 3.86 -14.74 0.51
N HIS A 640 3.14 -15.86 0.55
CA HIS A 640 3.50 -17.06 -0.21
C HIS A 640 2.71 -17.10 -1.52
N ALA A 641 3.40 -17.03 -2.66
CA ALA A 641 2.77 -17.25 -3.94
C ALA A 641 2.31 -18.71 -4.09
N LEU A 642 1.17 -18.93 -4.74
CA LEU A 642 0.79 -20.27 -5.17
C LEU A 642 1.69 -20.71 -6.33
N VAL A 643 2.12 -21.96 -6.30
CA VAL A 643 2.86 -22.55 -7.42
C VAL A 643 1.88 -23.16 -8.43
N PRO A 644 2.27 -23.28 -9.71
CA PRO A 644 1.47 -23.99 -10.70
C PRO A 644 1.08 -25.41 -10.26
N GLY A 645 -0.15 -25.82 -10.58
CA GLY A 645 -0.71 -27.13 -10.19
C GLY A 645 -1.01 -27.26 -8.69
N SER A 646 -0.95 -26.17 -7.92
CA SER A 646 -1.27 -26.17 -6.50
C SER A 646 -2.74 -26.56 -6.26
N PRO A 647 -3.03 -27.48 -5.32
CA PRO A 647 -4.40 -27.83 -4.93
C PRO A 647 -5.19 -26.70 -4.26
N ALA A 648 -4.55 -25.55 -4.01
CA ALA A 648 -5.22 -24.37 -3.51
C ALA A 648 -5.89 -23.54 -4.62
N ILE A 649 -5.48 -23.74 -5.88
CA ILE A 649 -5.95 -22.96 -7.02
C ILE A 649 -7.42 -23.30 -7.31
N ASP A 650 -8.24 -22.27 -7.52
CA ASP A 650 -9.66 -22.34 -7.85
C ASP A 650 -10.48 -23.23 -6.89
N LEU A 651 -10.00 -23.42 -5.65
CA LEU A 651 -10.57 -24.40 -4.71
C LEU A 651 -12.02 -24.07 -4.33
N ASP A 652 -12.38 -22.77 -4.27
CA ASP A 652 -13.76 -22.32 -4.19
C ASP A 652 -14.24 -21.72 -5.51
N VAL A 653 -14.69 -22.58 -6.42
CA VAL A 653 -15.29 -22.23 -7.71
C VAL A 653 -16.52 -21.30 -7.63
N THR A 654 -17.07 -21.08 -6.43
CA THR A 654 -18.22 -20.18 -6.23
C THR A 654 -17.87 -18.87 -5.57
N CYS A 655 -16.64 -18.72 -5.07
CA CYS A 655 -16.23 -17.60 -4.22
C CYS A 655 -17.27 -17.29 -3.14
N SER A 656 -17.64 -18.32 -2.39
CA SER A 656 -18.71 -18.28 -1.38
C SER A 656 -18.50 -17.22 -0.28
N ASN A 657 -17.26 -16.77 -0.09
CA ASN A 657 -16.88 -15.67 0.80
C ASN A 657 -16.87 -14.28 0.13
N GLY A 658 -17.56 -14.08 -1.01
CA GLY A 658 -17.51 -12.94 -1.95
C GLY A 658 -17.74 -11.50 -1.43
N LEU A 659 -17.60 -11.26 -0.12
CA LEU A 659 -17.41 -9.95 0.49
C LEU A 659 -15.98 -9.41 0.32
N ILE A 660 -15.01 -10.27 -0.04
CA ILE A 660 -13.60 -9.90 -0.21
C ILE A 660 -13.26 -10.00 -1.71
N GLN A 661 -12.89 -8.88 -2.32
CA GLN A 661 -12.62 -8.77 -3.77
C GLN A 661 -11.14 -8.64 -4.11
N GLU A 662 -10.27 -8.71 -3.11
CA GLU A 662 -8.82 -8.57 -3.27
C GLU A 662 -8.10 -9.63 -2.42
N ASP A 663 -6.89 -10.02 -2.82
CA ASP A 663 -5.97 -10.82 -1.99
C ASP A 663 -5.08 -9.92 -1.11
N GLN A 664 -4.10 -10.50 -0.41
CA GLN A 664 -3.20 -9.75 0.49
C GLN A 664 -2.44 -8.61 -0.20
N ARG A 665 -2.20 -8.73 -1.50
CA ARG A 665 -1.42 -7.77 -2.29
C ARG A 665 -2.27 -6.61 -2.81
N GLY A 666 -3.60 -6.75 -2.73
CA GLY A 666 -4.56 -5.88 -3.38
C GLY A 666 -4.94 -6.33 -4.80
N GLU A 667 -4.52 -7.53 -5.22
CA GLU A 667 -4.90 -8.06 -6.54
C GLU A 667 -6.32 -8.62 -6.49
N HIS A 668 -7.08 -8.46 -7.59
CA HIS A 668 -8.48 -8.88 -7.67
C HIS A 668 -8.68 -10.37 -7.31
N ARG A 669 -9.80 -10.69 -6.66
CA ARG A 669 -10.21 -12.05 -6.29
C ARG A 669 -11.69 -12.25 -6.64
N PRO A 670 -12.05 -13.27 -7.44
CA PRO A 670 -11.16 -14.27 -8.05
C PRO A 670 -10.40 -13.76 -9.29
N PHE A 671 -9.23 -14.34 -9.55
CA PHE A 671 -8.62 -14.38 -10.88
C PHE A 671 -8.65 -15.84 -11.36
N GLY A 672 -9.60 -16.19 -12.22
CA GLY A 672 -9.72 -17.58 -12.66
C GLY A 672 -11.16 -18.08 -12.68
N ALA A 673 -11.30 -19.40 -12.52
CA ALA A 673 -12.59 -20.09 -12.48
C ALA A 673 -13.23 -20.05 -11.08
N GLY A 674 -12.44 -19.76 -10.05
CA GLY A 674 -12.80 -19.77 -8.64
C GLY A 674 -11.87 -18.89 -7.82
N CYS A 675 -12.11 -18.85 -6.52
CA CYS A 675 -11.22 -18.21 -5.57
C CYS A 675 -10.20 -19.22 -5.07
N ASP A 676 -8.94 -18.80 -5.01
CA ASP A 676 -7.89 -19.62 -4.44
C ASP A 676 -7.99 -19.65 -2.91
N ALA A 677 -7.59 -20.76 -2.31
CA ALA A 677 -7.38 -20.80 -0.87
C ALA A 677 -6.12 -20.03 -0.47
N GLY A 678 -6.16 -19.39 0.70
CA GLY A 678 -5.03 -18.67 1.29
C GLY A 678 -4.98 -17.19 0.92
N ALA A 679 -3.91 -16.53 1.37
CA ALA A 679 -3.72 -15.09 1.28
C ALA A 679 -3.36 -14.56 -0.12
N TYR A 680 -3.12 -15.45 -1.07
CA TYR A 680 -2.65 -15.13 -2.41
C TYR A 680 -3.63 -15.65 -3.46
N GLU A 681 -3.93 -14.83 -4.46
CA GLU A 681 -4.68 -15.21 -5.67
C GLU A 681 -3.75 -15.31 -6.88
N LEU A 682 -3.72 -16.46 -7.55
CA LEU A 682 -2.91 -16.69 -8.73
C LEU A 682 -3.51 -15.98 -9.94
N LYS A 683 -2.80 -14.93 -10.38
CA LYS A 683 -3.13 -14.17 -11.59
C LYS A 683 -2.56 -14.85 -12.84
N ALA A 684 -3.10 -16.01 -13.21
CA ALA A 684 -2.68 -16.73 -14.42
C ALA A 684 -3.83 -17.48 -15.09
N ILE A 685 -3.75 -17.60 -16.42
CA ILE A 685 -4.61 -18.47 -17.23
C ILE A 685 -3.95 -19.85 -17.29
N ILE A 686 -4.55 -20.86 -16.68
CA ILE A 686 -3.99 -22.22 -16.69
C ILE A 686 -4.57 -23.01 -17.85
N VAL A 687 -3.70 -23.58 -18.69
CA VAL A 687 -4.08 -24.49 -19.76
C VAL A 687 -4.19 -25.90 -19.19
N ASP A 688 -5.42 -26.39 -19.06
CA ASP A 688 -5.73 -27.75 -18.62
C ASP A 688 -6.81 -28.40 -19.50
N VAL A 689 -6.56 -29.66 -19.86
CA VAL A 689 -7.45 -30.49 -20.68
C VAL A 689 -8.64 -31.01 -19.86
N GLU A 690 -8.52 -31.12 -18.54
CA GLU A 690 -9.61 -31.59 -17.67
C GLU A 690 -10.64 -30.49 -17.38
N GLU A 691 -10.19 -29.23 -17.28
CA GLU A 691 -11.03 -28.05 -16.99
C GLU A 691 -11.58 -27.30 -18.23
N ASN A 692 -11.37 -27.84 -19.44
CA ASN A 692 -11.79 -27.29 -20.74
C ASN A 692 -11.08 -26.01 -21.22
N CYS A 693 -9.99 -25.53 -20.62
CA CYS A 693 -9.23 -24.38 -21.14
C CYS A 693 -8.12 -24.85 -22.09
N THR A 694 -8.29 -24.66 -23.40
CA THR A 694 -7.26 -25.00 -24.40
C THR A 694 -6.23 -23.87 -24.57
N LEU A 695 -5.02 -24.16 -25.05
CA LEU A 695 -4.03 -23.11 -25.36
C LEU A 695 -4.55 -22.08 -26.38
N ALA A 696 -5.39 -22.51 -27.33
CA ALA A 696 -6.02 -21.60 -28.30
C ALA A 696 -7.00 -20.63 -27.61
N ASP A 697 -7.81 -21.16 -26.69
CA ASP A 697 -8.76 -20.36 -25.93
C ASP A 697 -8.02 -19.42 -24.96
N ALA A 698 -6.93 -19.88 -24.34
CA ALA A 698 -6.10 -19.07 -23.43
C ALA A 698 -5.45 -17.88 -24.15
N ILE A 699 -4.86 -18.11 -25.33
CA ILE A 699 -4.29 -17.04 -26.15
C ILE A 699 -5.39 -16.06 -26.58
N THR A 700 -6.59 -16.56 -26.94
CA THR A 700 -7.72 -15.68 -27.30
C THR A 700 -8.18 -14.84 -26.11
N ALA A 701 -8.26 -15.45 -24.93
CA ALA A 701 -8.69 -14.76 -23.72
C ALA A 701 -7.70 -13.67 -23.30
N ALA A 702 -6.40 -13.95 -23.37
CA ALA A 702 -5.33 -12.98 -23.13
C ALA A 702 -5.31 -11.85 -24.17
N ASN A 703 -5.49 -12.16 -25.45
CA ASN A 703 -5.53 -11.13 -26.49
C ASN A 703 -6.73 -10.18 -26.37
N THR A 704 -7.83 -10.62 -25.76
CA THR A 704 -9.10 -9.88 -25.76
C THR A 704 -9.53 -9.37 -24.39
N ASP A 705 -8.84 -9.75 -23.32
CA ASP A 705 -9.27 -9.58 -21.93
C ASP A 705 -10.71 -10.09 -21.70
N THR A 706 -11.10 -11.17 -22.38
CA THR A 706 -12.44 -11.76 -22.25
C THR A 706 -12.39 -13.28 -22.11
N ALA A 707 -13.18 -13.81 -21.18
CA ALA A 707 -13.26 -15.25 -20.93
C ALA A 707 -13.69 -16.00 -22.21
N THR A 708 -12.89 -16.97 -22.63
CA THR A 708 -13.04 -17.69 -23.90
C THR A 708 -12.86 -19.18 -23.67
N GLY A 709 -13.79 -20.01 -24.17
CA GLY A 709 -13.61 -21.46 -24.25
C GLY A 709 -13.16 -22.14 -22.94
N GLY A 710 -13.77 -21.80 -21.81
CA GLY A 710 -13.40 -22.36 -20.50
C GLY A 710 -12.23 -21.64 -19.80
N CYS A 711 -11.45 -20.84 -20.53
CA CYS A 711 -10.42 -20.00 -19.96
C CYS A 711 -11.00 -18.69 -19.38
N PRO A 712 -10.49 -18.23 -18.23
CA PRO A 712 -10.85 -16.94 -17.64
C PRO A 712 -10.41 -15.76 -18.53
N ALA A 713 -10.96 -14.57 -18.26
CA ALA A 713 -10.55 -13.35 -18.95
C ALA A 713 -9.11 -12.96 -18.55
N GLY A 714 -8.35 -12.44 -19.51
CA GLY A 714 -7.07 -11.78 -19.23
C GLY A 714 -7.22 -10.42 -18.55
N PHE A 715 -6.09 -9.83 -18.15
CA PHE A 715 -6.02 -8.45 -17.66
C PHE A 715 -4.60 -7.86 -17.86
N GLU A 716 -4.51 -6.80 -18.66
CA GLU A 716 -3.26 -6.08 -18.99
C GLU A 716 -2.19 -6.96 -19.65
N SER A 717 -1.29 -7.54 -18.85
CA SER A 717 -0.28 -8.49 -19.29
C SER A 717 -0.61 -9.86 -18.74
N ASP A 718 -0.80 -10.82 -19.63
CA ASP A 718 -1.30 -12.13 -19.23
C ASP A 718 -0.18 -13.15 -19.06
N THR A 719 -0.33 -14.00 -18.05
CA THR A 719 0.51 -15.19 -17.91
C THR A 719 -0.33 -16.43 -18.19
N ILE A 720 0.09 -17.22 -19.16
CA ILE A 720 -0.48 -18.51 -19.52
C ILE A 720 0.46 -19.59 -18.98
N ILE A 721 -0.07 -20.51 -18.19
CA ILE A 721 0.70 -21.62 -17.62
C ILE A 721 0.32 -22.91 -18.33
N LEU A 722 1.31 -23.64 -18.85
CA LEU A 722 1.11 -25.00 -19.34
C LEU A 722 1.29 -25.98 -18.19
N ASP A 723 0.26 -26.77 -17.88
CA ASP A 723 0.35 -27.87 -16.90
C ASP A 723 0.44 -29.27 -17.56
N THR A 724 0.44 -29.28 -18.89
CA THR A 724 0.50 -30.51 -19.68
C THR A 724 1.09 -30.26 -21.07
N ASP A 725 1.52 -31.33 -21.73
CA ASP A 725 1.94 -31.26 -23.13
C ASP A 725 0.74 -30.94 -24.03
N VAL A 726 0.90 -29.95 -24.90
CA VAL A 726 -0.15 -29.49 -25.81
C VAL A 726 0.11 -30.05 -27.20
N THR A 727 -0.83 -30.84 -27.73
CA THR A 727 -0.82 -31.25 -29.16
C THR A 727 -1.93 -30.52 -29.90
N LEU A 728 -1.56 -29.70 -30.88
CA LEU A 728 -2.47 -28.84 -31.61
C LEU A 728 -3.32 -29.65 -32.59
N ALA A 729 -4.64 -29.55 -32.46
CA ALA A 729 -5.60 -30.08 -33.42
C ALA A 729 -5.91 -29.08 -34.56
N THR A 730 -5.67 -27.78 -34.31
CA THR A 730 -5.89 -26.66 -35.22
C THR A 730 -4.80 -25.61 -34.99
N GLU A 731 -4.67 -24.67 -35.93
CA GLU A 731 -3.81 -23.49 -35.79
C GLU A 731 -4.18 -22.67 -34.52
N LEU A 732 -3.16 -22.16 -33.82
CA LEU A 732 -3.35 -21.26 -32.68
C LEU A 732 -3.69 -19.84 -33.15
N PRO A 733 -4.45 -19.06 -32.36
CA PRO A 733 -4.67 -17.65 -32.64
C PRO A 733 -3.35 -16.86 -32.64
N GLU A 734 -3.34 -15.77 -33.39
CA GLU A 734 -2.22 -14.83 -33.45
C GLU A 734 -2.04 -14.14 -32.09
N ILE A 735 -0.81 -14.02 -31.62
CA ILE A 735 -0.48 -13.26 -30.40
C ILE A 735 -0.38 -11.78 -30.77
N SER A 736 -1.28 -10.97 -30.22
CA SER A 736 -1.44 -9.54 -30.50
C SER A 736 -1.34 -8.63 -29.27
N SER A 737 -1.33 -9.20 -28.06
CA SER A 737 -1.09 -8.49 -26.80
C SER A 737 0.23 -8.93 -26.16
N GLN A 738 0.52 -8.44 -24.95
CA GLN A 738 1.64 -8.88 -24.14
C GLN A 738 1.28 -10.16 -23.39
N ILE A 739 1.90 -11.28 -23.77
CA ILE A 739 1.63 -12.61 -23.20
C ILE A 739 2.94 -13.24 -22.73
N THR A 740 2.96 -13.71 -21.50
CA THR A 740 3.96 -14.63 -20.99
C THR A 740 3.40 -16.05 -21.02
N ILE A 741 4.11 -17.00 -21.60
CA ILE A 741 3.77 -18.42 -21.53
C ILE A 741 4.84 -19.14 -20.69
N GLU A 742 4.43 -19.62 -19.52
CA GLU A 742 5.23 -20.48 -18.65
C GLU A 742 5.06 -21.93 -19.06
N GLY A 743 6.06 -22.46 -19.77
CA GLY A 743 6.01 -23.79 -20.37
C GLY A 743 6.23 -24.93 -19.38
N GLN A 744 6.90 -24.69 -18.24
CA GLN A 744 7.18 -25.71 -17.22
C GLN A 744 7.75 -27.04 -17.76
N LYS A 745 8.59 -26.96 -18.80
CA LYS A 745 9.19 -28.09 -19.55
C LYS A 745 8.21 -28.88 -20.42
N HIS A 746 6.96 -28.45 -20.53
CA HIS A 746 5.98 -29.02 -21.45
C HIS A 746 6.25 -28.66 -22.91
N THR A 747 5.74 -29.52 -23.79
CA THR A 747 5.88 -29.39 -25.23
C THR A 747 4.60 -28.87 -25.88
N ILE A 748 4.72 -27.84 -26.73
CA ILE A 748 3.69 -27.44 -27.69
C ILE A 748 4.05 -28.08 -29.05
N ASN A 749 3.24 -29.03 -29.48
CA ASN A 749 3.42 -29.81 -30.70
C ASN A 749 2.36 -29.45 -31.75
N GLY A 750 2.79 -28.92 -32.89
CA GLY A 750 1.91 -28.55 -34.02
C GLY A 750 1.14 -29.70 -34.69
N SER A 751 1.55 -30.94 -34.43
CA SER A 751 1.09 -32.20 -35.04
C SER A 751 1.22 -32.26 -36.58
N SER A 752 2.02 -33.22 -37.08
CA SER A 752 2.30 -33.41 -38.51
C SER A 752 1.18 -34.15 -39.29
N GLY A 753 -0.07 -34.08 -38.82
CA GLY A 753 -1.17 -34.95 -39.23
C GLY A 753 -2.02 -34.43 -40.41
N GLU A 754 -1.72 -34.91 -41.62
CA GLU A 754 -2.51 -34.95 -42.88
C GLU A 754 -3.29 -33.71 -43.39
N ASN A 755 -3.49 -32.61 -42.64
CA ASN A 755 -4.26 -31.44 -43.11
C ASN A 755 -3.79 -30.06 -42.60
N GLY A 756 -2.67 -29.94 -41.88
CA GLY A 756 -2.22 -28.65 -41.33
C GLY A 756 -0.88 -28.18 -41.88
N GLU A 757 -0.88 -27.09 -42.65
CA GLU A 757 0.31 -26.26 -42.88
C GLU A 757 0.19 -24.99 -42.02
N TRP A 758 0.77 -24.94 -40.82
CA TRP A 758 0.78 -23.75 -39.93
C TRP A 758 2.05 -23.69 -39.08
N SER A 759 2.41 -22.46 -38.65
CA SER A 759 3.42 -22.22 -37.61
C SER A 759 2.84 -22.62 -36.26
N VAL A 760 3.66 -23.13 -35.34
CA VAL A 760 3.15 -23.46 -33.99
C VAL A 760 2.73 -22.19 -33.26
N LEU A 761 3.55 -21.14 -33.30
CA LEU A 761 3.25 -19.83 -32.72
C LEU A 761 3.43 -18.70 -33.75
N MET A 762 2.48 -17.77 -33.80
CA MET A 762 2.54 -16.58 -34.65
C MET A 762 2.38 -15.32 -33.80
N ILE A 763 3.37 -14.44 -33.85
CA ILE A 763 3.41 -13.17 -33.10
C ILE A 763 3.26 -12.02 -34.09
N PHE A 764 2.25 -11.19 -33.89
CA PHE A 764 1.96 -10.04 -34.76
C PHE A 764 2.77 -8.80 -34.37
N PRO A 765 2.82 -7.75 -35.21
CA PRO A 765 3.64 -6.56 -34.94
C PRO A 765 3.39 -5.86 -33.60
N GLU A 766 2.18 -5.96 -33.04
CA GLU A 766 1.85 -5.42 -31.71
C GLU A 766 2.00 -6.45 -30.58
N GLY A 767 2.21 -7.73 -30.93
CA GLY A 767 2.38 -8.81 -29.98
C GLY A 767 3.74 -8.77 -29.29
N ASN A 768 3.74 -9.08 -27.99
CA ASN A 768 4.94 -9.22 -27.17
C ASN A 768 4.88 -10.56 -26.41
N LEU A 769 5.57 -11.57 -26.92
CA LEU A 769 5.61 -12.89 -26.32
C LEU A 769 6.88 -13.08 -25.50
N THR A 770 6.72 -13.48 -24.23
CA THR A 770 7.78 -14.14 -23.47
C THR A 770 7.44 -15.61 -23.30
N LEU A 771 8.31 -16.52 -23.74
CA LEU A 771 8.14 -17.96 -23.57
C LEU A 771 9.26 -18.49 -22.69
N ASN A 772 8.89 -19.15 -21.59
CA ASN A 772 9.81 -19.66 -20.59
C ASN A 772 9.73 -21.19 -20.52
N GLU A 773 10.88 -21.86 -20.53
CA GLU A 773 10.99 -23.31 -20.27
C GLU A 773 10.08 -24.21 -21.11
N ALA A 774 9.75 -23.83 -22.34
CA ALA A 774 8.87 -24.60 -23.22
C ALA A 774 9.65 -25.31 -24.35
N SER A 775 9.05 -26.36 -24.89
CA SER A 775 9.52 -27.02 -26.10
C SER A 775 8.54 -26.82 -27.27
N ILE A 776 9.02 -26.37 -28.43
CA ILE A 776 8.20 -26.14 -29.64
C ILE A 776 8.60 -27.11 -30.75
N THR A 777 7.65 -27.91 -31.25
CA THR A 777 7.92 -28.92 -32.26
C THR A 777 6.76 -29.20 -33.22
N GLY A 778 7.04 -29.94 -34.30
CA GLY A 778 6.03 -30.50 -35.19
C GLY A 778 5.34 -29.50 -36.11
N GLY A 779 5.78 -28.24 -36.14
CA GLY A 779 5.23 -27.23 -37.02
C GLY A 779 5.68 -27.37 -38.47
N MET A 780 4.76 -27.08 -39.41
CA MET A 780 4.97 -27.19 -40.85
C MET A 780 4.30 -26.02 -41.55
N PHE A 781 4.97 -24.90 -41.81
CA PHE A 781 4.37 -23.77 -42.54
C PHE A 781 5.14 -23.41 -43.81
N VAL A 782 4.57 -22.50 -44.61
CA VAL A 782 5.27 -21.94 -45.77
C VAL A 782 6.52 -21.17 -45.33
N ASP A 783 6.53 -20.56 -44.15
CA ASP A 783 7.71 -19.95 -43.50
C ASP A 783 7.61 -20.03 -41.97
N GLY A 784 8.68 -20.30 -41.25
CA GLY A 784 8.65 -20.29 -39.77
C GLY A 784 7.89 -21.48 -39.19
N GLY A 785 8.37 -22.70 -39.46
CA GLY A 785 7.68 -23.93 -39.05
C GLY A 785 7.34 -23.95 -37.56
N GLY A 786 8.30 -23.63 -36.69
CA GLY A 786 8.07 -23.52 -35.24
C GLY A 786 7.44 -22.19 -34.86
N ILE A 787 8.19 -21.10 -35.05
CA ILE A 787 7.78 -19.76 -34.62
C ILE A 787 7.87 -18.77 -35.79
N PHE A 788 6.81 -18.00 -35.98
CA PHE A 788 6.81 -16.82 -36.84
C PHE A 788 6.70 -15.56 -35.97
N ASN A 789 7.75 -14.75 -35.92
CA ASN A 789 7.80 -13.53 -35.12
C ASN A 789 7.77 -12.27 -36.00
N ALA A 790 6.73 -11.45 -35.87
CA ALA A 790 6.68 -10.10 -36.44
C ALA A 790 6.65 -8.98 -35.38
N GLY A 791 6.50 -9.31 -34.10
CA GLY A 791 6.50 -8.39 -32.96
C GLY A 791 7.76 -8.53 -32.12
N ILE A 792 7.60 -8.62 -30.80
CA ILE A 792 8.68 -8.89 -29.85
C ILE A 792 8.52 -10.32 -29.32
N THR A 793 9.57 -11.13 -29.40
CA THR A 793 9.58 -12.48 -28.82
C THR A 793 10.85 -12.70 -27.99
N THR A 794 10.69 -13.11 -26.74
CA THR A 794 11.78 -13.55 -25.87
C THR A 794 11.60 -15.03 -25.55
N LEU A 795 12.62 -15.84 -25.82
CA LEU A 795 12.68 -17.26 -25.48
C LEU A 795 13.72 -17.46 -24.39
N ASN A 796 13.27 -17.82 -23.18
CA ASN A 796 14.16 -18.11 -22.07
C ASN A 796 14.13 -19.61 -21.78
N ARG A 797 15.29 -20.26 -21.77
CA ARG A 797 15.41 -21.69 -21.43
C ARG A 797 14.51 -22.60 -22.29
N CYS A 798 14.27 -22.23 -23.55
CA CYS A 798 13.34 -22.92 -24.46
C CYS A 798 14.06 -23.82 -25.48
N THR A 799 13.37 -24.85 -25.97
CA THR A 799 13.86 -25.70 -27.07
C THR A 799 12.94 -25.64 -28.29
N VAL A 800 13.44 -25.17 -29.44
CA VAL A 800 12.71 -25.19 -30.73
C VAL A 800 13.31 -26.29 -31.61
N TYR A 801 12.55 -27.36 -31.86
CA TYR A 801 13.11 -28.53 -32.55
C TYR A 801 12.17 -29.28 -33.48
N GLY A 802 12.74 -29.95 -34.49
CA GLY A 802 11.99 -30.84 -35.37
C GLY A 802 10.91 -30.15 -36.21
N ASN A 803 10.99 -28.83 -36.37
CA ASN A 803 10.06 -28.06 -37.17
C ASN A 803 10.54 -27.98 -38.63
N TRP A 804 9.59 -27.88 -39.56
CA TRP A 804 9.89 -27.93 -40.99
C TRP A 804 9.17 -26.84 -41.79
N THR A 805 9.76 -26.41 -42.89
CA THR A 805 9.13 -25.52 -43.86
C THR A 805 9.57 -25.84 -45.29
N SER A 806 8.70 -25.58 -46.26
CA SER A 806 9.04 -25.69 -47.68
C SER A 806 9.83 -24.49 -48.22
N ARG A 807 9.92 -23.37 -47.48
CA ARG A 807 10.61 -22.14 -47.92
C ARG A 807 11.68 -21.65 -46.93
N LEU A 808 11.36 -20.82 -45.92
CA LEU A 808 12.36 -20.13 -45.08
C LEU A 808 12.11 -20.36 -43.58
N GLY A 809 13.19 -20.54 -42.80
CA GLY A 809 13.11 -20.56 -41.33
C GLY A 809 12.41 -21.80 -40.78
N GLY A 810 13.09 -22.96 -40.79
CA GLY A 810 12.50 -24.22 -40.33
C GLY A 810 12.08 -24.15 -38.86
N GLY A 811 12.96 -23.65 -38.00
CA GLY A 811 12.68 -23.42 -36.58
C GLY A 811 11.97 -22.10 -36.34
N ILE A 812 12.63 -20.99 -36.65
CA ILE A 812 12.15 -19.63 -36.35
C ILE A 812 12.33 -18.73 -37.57
N VAL A 813 11.32 -17.93 -37.88
CA VAL A 813 11.43 -16.73 -38.72
C VAL A 813 11.24 -15.49 -37.87
N SER A 814 12.16 -14.53 -37.96
CA SER A 814 12.02 -13.21 -37.34
C SER A 814 11.91 -12.10 -38.40
N ARG A 815 10.88 -11.26 -38.23
CA ARG A 815 10.66 -9.96 -38.89
C ARG A 815 10.60 -8.81 -37.88
N GLY A 816 10.45 -9.13 -36.59
CA GLY A 816 10.53 -8.19 -35.47
C GLY A 816 11.71 -8.53 -34.55
N THR A 817 11.62 -8.16 -33.27
CA THR A 817 12.69 -8.39 -32.29
C THR A 817 12.61 -9.81 -31.72
N LEU A 818 13.71 -10.55 -31.74
CA LEU A 818 13.81 -11.89 -31.16
C LEU A 818 15.00 -11.99 -30.20
N ILE A 819 14.76 -12.40 -28.96
CA ILE A 819 15.80 -12.59 -27.95
C ILE A 819 15.78 -14.05 -27.51
N LEU A 820 16.92 -14.73 -27.59
CA LEU A 820 17.11 -16.09 -27.07
C LEU A 820 18.09 -16.04 -25.91
N VAL A 821 17.67 -16.53 -24.75
CA VAL A 821 18.50 -16.68 -23.56
C VAL A 821 18.47 -18.13 -23.12
N ASP A 822 19.64 -18.73 -22.91
CA ASP A 822 19.81 -20.10 -22.42
C ASP A 822 19.02 -21.16 -23.23
N SER A 823 18.79 -20.89 -24.52
CA SER A 823 17.83 -21.61 -25.35
C SER A 823 18.52 -22.43 -26.45
N THR A 824 17.83 -23.46 -26.95
CA THR A 824 18.35 -24.37 -27.98
C THR A 824 17.43 -24.42 -29.21
N VAL A 825 17.97 -24.13 -30.39
CA VAL A 825 17.31 -24.31 -31.69
C VAL A 825 17.98 -25.48 -32.42
N ARG A 826 17.30 -26.62 -32.53
CA ARG A 826 17.93 -27.84 -33.05
C ARG A 826 17.09 -28.67 -34.02
N GLU A 827 17.74 -29.38 -34.92
CA GLU A 827 17.08 -30.37 -35.79
C GLU A 827 15.90 -29.82 -36.61
N ASN A 828 15.90 -28.53 -36.92
CA ASN A 828 14.87 -27.91 -37.77
C ASN A 828 15.30 -27.91 -39.24
N GLY A 829 14.32 -27.91 -40.15
CA GLY A 829 14.54 -28.08 -41.58
C GLY A 829 13.86 -27.03 -42.46
N ALA A 830 14.57 -26.45 -43.43
CA ALA A 830 14.00 -25.54 -44.43
C ALA A 830 14.20 -26.03 -45.89
N GLY A 831 13.31 -25.60 -46.78
CA GLY A 831 13.43 -25.87 -48.21
C GLY A 831 14.43 -24.97 -48.95
N VAL A 832 14.64 -23.73 -48.48
CA VAL A 832 15.48 -22.72 -49.14
C VAL A 832 16.60 -22.17 -48.24
N GLU A 833 16.30 -21.49 -47.13
CA GLU A 833 17.30 -20.85 -46.26
C GLU A 833 16.88 -20.88 -44.78
N GLY A 834 17.87 -20.87 -43.87
CA GLY A 834 17.65 -20.77 -42.43
C GLY A 834 16.94 -21.98 -41.84
N GLY A 835 17.56 -23.17 -41.89
CA GLY A 835 17.01 -24.36 -41.25
C GLY A 835 16.64 -24.13 -39.78
N GLY A 836 17.53 -23.46 -39.03
CA GLY A 836 17.30 -23.05 -37.64
C GLY A 836 16.57 -21.72 -37.53
N ILE A 837 17.25 -20.62 -37.83
CA ILE A 837 16.74 -19.24 -37.71
C ILE A 837 16.88 -18.51 -39.05
N PHE A 838 15.82 -17.86 -39.51
CA PHE A 838 15.83 -16.95 -40.64
C PHE A 838 15.41 -15.54 -40.22
N ILE A 839 16.22 -14.54 -40.55
CA ILE A 839 15.97 -13.13 -40.22
C ILE A 839 15.74 -12.40 -41.53
N ASN A 840 14.56 -11.79 -41.67
CA ASN A 840 14.24 -10.99 -42.85
C ASN A 840 14.41 -9.49 -42.57
N GLU A 841 13.93 -9.07 -41.41
CA GLU A 841 13.86 -7.71 -40.87
C GLU A 841 13.86 -7.82 -39.32
N GLY A 842 14.16 -6.74 -38.60
CA GLY A 842 14.16 -6.73 -37.13
C GLY A 842 15.43 -7.33 -36.49
N ASP A 843 15.61 -7.09 -35.19
CA ASP A 843 16.86 -7.40 -34.49
C ASP A 843 16.77 -8.74 -33.73
N VAL A 844 17.84 -9.52 -33.77
CA VAL A 844 17.91 -10.84 -33.14
C VAL A 844 19.13 -10.92 -32.23
N THR A 845 18.94 -11.30 -30.98
CA THR A 845 20.03 -11.45 -30.01
C THR A 845 20.02 -12.84 -29.39
N LEU A 846 21.14 -13.56 -29.48
CA LEU A 846 21.35 -14.85 -28.83
C LEU A 846 22.36 -14.67 -27.70
N ILE A 847 21.99 -15.09 -26.49
CA ILE A 847 22.81 -15.04 -25.29
C ILE A 847 22.83 -16.44 -24.71
N ASN A 848 24.03 -16.98 -24.46
CA ASN A 848 24.20 -18.32 -23.88
C ASN A 848 23.35 -19.38 -24.59
N SER A 849 23.20 -19.30 -25.91
CA SER A 849 22.23 -20.11 -26.64
C SER A 849 22.91 -20.99 -27.68
N THR A 850 22.26 -22.11 -28.02
CA THR A 850 22.81 -23.14 -28.91
C THR A 850 21.94 -23.33 -30.16
N VAL A 851 22.55 -23.26 -31.35
CA VAL A 851 21.91 -23.55 -32.64
C VAL A 851 22.62 -24.73 -33.31
N SER A 852 21.97 -25.90 -33.35
CA SER A 852 22.65 -27.14 -33.74
C SER A 852 21.84 -28.13 -34.56
N GLY A 853 22.47 -28.83 -35.51
CA GLY A 853 21.82 -29.91 -36.26
C GLY A 853 20.68 -29.46 -37.17
N ASN A 854 20.57 -28.16 -37.46
CA ASN A 854 19.58 -27.63 -38.38
C ASN A 854 20.05 -27.76 -39.83
N GLY A 855 19.16 -27.93 -40.79
CA GLY A 855 19.56 -28.23 -42.17
C GLY A 855 18.57 -27.79 -43.23
N GLY A 856 18.96 -27.92 -44.51
CA GLY A 856 18.06 -27.71 -45.62
C GLY A 856 18.10 -28.86 -46.64
N LYS A 857 16.95 -29.49 -46.86
CA LYS A 857 16.88 -30.81 -47.54
C LYS A 857 16.91 -30.71 -49.07
N LEU A 858 16.78 -29.50 -49.63
CA LEU A 858 16.71 -29.25 -51.07
C LEU A 858 17.54 -28.01 -51.45
N MET A 859 18.85 -28.18 -51.68
CA MET A 859 19.71 -27.13 -52.26
C MET A 859 19.77 -25.81 -51.44
N ALA A 860 19.53 -25.89 -50.13
CA ALA A 860 19.54 -24.71 -49.27
C ALA A 860 20.97 -24.18 -49.07
N SER A 861 21.16 -22.87 -49.22
CA SER A 861 22.45 -22.20 -49.04
C SER A 861 22.87 -22.11 -47.56
N THR A 862 21.94 -22.26 -46.60
CA THR A 862 22.20 -22.04 -45.16
C THR A 862 21.35 -22.95 -44.26
N GLY A 863 21.98 -23.56 -43.25
CA GLY A 863 21.36 -24.55 -42.36
C GLY A 863 21.11 -24.03 -40.95
N GLY A 864 22.07 -23.30 -40.37
CA GLY A 864 21.98 -22.76 -39.01
C GLY A 864 21.17 -21.46 -38.94
N ILE A 865 21.83 -20.32 -39.18
CA ILE A 865 21.25 -18.98 -39.12
C ILE A 865 21.45 -18.25 -40.46
N SER A 866 20.40 -17.63 -40.98
CA SER A 866 20.46 -16.80 -42.18
C SER A 866 19.92 -15.41 -41.89
N ASN A 867 20.80 -14.40 -42.00
CA ASN A 867 20.47 -12.99 -41.82
C ASN A 867 20.31 -12.29 -43.18
N GLY A 868 19.07 -12.09 -43.59
CA GLY A 868 18.69 -11.38 -44.80
C GLY A 868 18.45 -9.88 -44.62
N GLY A 869 18.35 -9.39 -43.37
CA GLY A 869 18.06 -8.01 -42.99
C GLY A 869 17.87 -7.86 -41.48
N GLY A 870 18.29 -6.73 -40.90
CA GLY A 870 18.29 -6.48 -39.43
C GLY A 870 19.64 -6.76 -38.76
N GLU A 871 19.74 -6.49 -37.45
CA GLU A 871 20.95 -6.77 -36.66
C GLU A 871 20.86 -8.14 -35.96
N LEU A 872 21.86 -9.00 -36.12
CA LEU A 872 22.01 -10.27 -35.41
C LEU A 872 23.20 -10.17 -34.46
N ILE A 873 22.99 -10.34 -33.15
CA ILE A 873 24.06 -10.33 -32.14
C ILE A 873 24.15 -11.70 -31.47
N LEU A 874 25.34 -12.29 -31.43
CA LEU A 874 25.63 -13.51 -30.68
C LEU A 874 26.59 -13.18 -29.53
N ILE A 875 26.21 -13.53 -28.31
CA ILE A 875 27.03 -13.38 -27.10
C ILE A 875 27.10 -14.75 -26.43
N ASN A 876 28.31 -15.26 -26.19
CA ASN A 876 28.54 -16.55 -25.53
C ASN A 876 27.65 -17.67 -26.10
N SER A 877 27.48 -17.70 -27.41
CA SER A 877 26.53 -18.62 -28.06
C SER A 877 27.27 -19.60 -28.95
N THR A 878 26.65 -20.75 -29.24
CA THR A 878 27.27 -21.82 -30.01
C THR A 878 26.41 -22.20 -31.21
N VAL A 879 26.97 -22.08 -32.42
CA VAL A 879 26.34 -22.50 -33.67
C VAL A 879 27.14 -23.67 -34.25
N ALA A 880 26.67 -24.90 -34.10
CA ALA A 880 27.49 -26.08 -34.40
C ALA A 880 26.74 -27.26 -35.01
N GLY A 881 27.40 -27.99 -35.91
CA GLY A 881 26.87 -29.25 -36.44
C GLY A 881 25.65 -29.11 -37.34
N ASN A 882 25.43 -27.95 -37.96
CA ASN A 882 24.32 -27.74 -38.90
C ASN A 882 24.65 -28.34 -40.28
N ASP A 883 23.62 -28.89 -40.95
CA ASP A 883 23.72 -29.56 -42.25
C ASP A 883 23.61 -28.56 -43.42
N SER A 884 24.47 -27.54 -43.42
CA SER A 884 24.81 -26.57 -44.48
C SER A 884 25.70 -25.49 -43.83
N VAL A 885 25.67 -24.23 -44.32
CA VAL A 885 26.39 -23.11 -43.69
C VAL A 885 25.84 -22.85 -42.27
N GLY A 886 26.74 -22.62 -41.32
CA GLY A 886 26.43 -22.27 -39.92
C GLY A 886 25.74 -20.92 -39.79
N ILE A 887 26.38 -19.84 -40.24
CA ILE A 887 25.83 -18.49 -40.27
C ILE A 887 26.02 -17.88 -41.66
N SER A 888 25.00 -17.24 -42.21
CA SER A 888 25.16 -16.41 -43.41
C SER A 888 24.50 -15.06 -43.23
N SER A 889 25.15 -14.01 -43.74
CA SER A 889 24.64 -12.64 -43.68
C SER A 889 24.71 -11.98 -45.06
N ARG A 890 23.74 -11.13 -45.39
CA ARG A 890 23.74 -10.29 -46.60
C ARG A 890 23.15 -8.91 -46.30
N THR A 891 23.66 -7.86 -46.93
CA THR A 891 23.11 -6.51 -46.78
C THR A 891 21.64 -6.46 -47.22
N PRO A 892 20.73 -5.84 -46.45
CA PRO A 892 20.98 -4.91 -45.33
C PRO A 892 21.25 -5.52 -43.96
N GLY A 893 21.30 -6.84 -43.81
CA GLY A 893 21.60 -7.50 -42.54
C GLY A 893 23.04 -7.25 -42.06
N VAL A 894 23.22 -7.20 -40.75
CA VAL A 894 24.51 -7.11 -40.06
C VAL A 894 24.55 -8.15 -38.95
N THR A 895 25.60 -8.96 -38.88
CA THR A 895 25.79 -9.97 -37.84
C THR A 895 27.02 -9.65 -37.02
N THR A 896 26.90 -9.58 -35.70
CA THR A 896 27.99 -9.32 -34.75
C THR A 896 28.17 -10.48 -33.78
N LEU A 897 29.40 -10.93 -33.56
CA LEU A 897 29.72 -12.04 -32.63
C LEU A 897 30.67 -11.60 -31.53
N TYR A 898 30.36 -11.99 -30.29
CA TYR A 898 31.21 -11.81 -29.12
C TYR A 898 31.33 -13.12 -28.36
N SER A 899 32.57 -13.51 -28.04
CA SER A 899 32.87 -14.66 -27.18
C SER A 899 32.11 -15.94 -27.59
N SER A 900 31.86 -16.14 -28.88
CA SER A 900 30.96 -17.18 -29.40
C SER A 900 31.69 -18.23 -30.23
N ILE A 901 31.09 -19.42 -30.39
CA ILE A 901 31.65 -20.54 -31.16
C ILE A 901 30.79 -20.81 -32.40
N VAL A 902 31.41 -20.85 -33.58
CA VAL A 902 30.79 -21.36 -34.82
C VAL A 902 31.67 -22.46 -35.38
N THR A 903 31.19 -23.72 -35.36
CA THR A 903 32.05 -24.84 -35.78
C THR A 903 31.33 -26.10 -36.23
N GLY A 904 31.95 -26.83 -37.16
CA GLY A 904 31.52 -28.18 -37.54
C GLY A 904 30.26 -28.20 -38.40
N ASN A 905 30.01 -27.12 -39.12
CA ASN A 905 28.90 -26.98 -40.05
C ASN A 905 29.32 -27.53 -41.44
N THR A 906 28.45 -28.31 -42.11
CA THR A 906 28.84 -29.11 -43.29
C THR A 906 29.02 -28.28 -44.57
N GLY A 907 28.42 -27.09 -44.65
CA GLY A 907 28.49 -26.18 -45.80
C GLY A 907 29.44 -24.99 -45.62
N GLY A 908 30.15 -24.91 -44.49
CA GLY A 908 30.98 -23.77 -44.09
C GLY A 908 30.51 -23.15 -42.77
N GLU A 909 31.40 -22.44 -42.08
CA GLU A 909 31.08 -21.85 -40.77
C GLU A 909 30.35 -20.52 -40.93
N ILE A 910 30.92 -19.61 -41.73
CA ILE A 910 30.37 -18.29 -42.03
C ILE A 910 30.36 -18.05 -43.54
N TYR A 911 29.24 -17.53 -44.06
CA TYR A 911 29.15 -17.03 -45.43
C TYR A 911 28.70 -15.57 -45.46
N ASP A 912 29.65 -14.65 -45.62
CA ASP A 912 29.43 -13.20 -45.73
C ASP A 912 29.11 -12.82 -47.18
N VAL A 913 27.84 -12.93 -47.55
CA VAL A 913 27.36 -12.75 -48.94
C VAL A 913 27.65 -11.34 -49.46
N THR A 914 27.63 -10.34 -48.57
CA THR A 914 28.04 -8.97 -48.87
C THR A 914 29.16 -8.57 -47.92
N GLU A 915 30.39 -8.46 -48.43
CA GLU A 915 31.59 -8.12 -47.66
C GLU A 915 31.33 -7.02 -46.60
N GLY A 916 31.56 -7.35 -45.34
CA GLY A 916 31.33 -6.48 -44.18
C GLY A 916 29.95 -6.62 -43.54
N SER A 917 29.12 -7.59 -43.96
CA SER A 917 27.82 -7.88 -43.31
C SER A 917 27.95 -8.84 -42.12
N VAL A 918 29.16 -9.35 -41.85
CA VAL A 918 29.53 -10.01 -40.60
C VAL A 918 30.69 -9.25 -39.94
N ILE A 919 30.49 -8.82 -38.71
CA ILE A 919 31.45 -8.13 -37.85
C ILE A 919 31.83 -9.10 -36.73
N ALA A 920 33.05 -9.61 -36.75
CA ALA A 920 33.55 -10.32 -35.59
C ALA A 920 33.99 -9.28 -34.54
N GLY A 921 33.38 -9.35 -33.36
CA GLY A 921 33.85 -8.67 -32.16
C GLY A 921 35.10 -9.37 -31.64
N ASN A 922 35.22 -9.51 -30.31
CA ASN A 922 36.38 -10.14 -29.71
C ASN A 922 36.09 -11.57 -29.24
N ASP A 923 37.16 -12.36 -29.11
CA ASP A 923 37.21 -13.63 -28.37
C ASP A 923 36.33 -14.77 -28.94
N ASN A 924 36.11 -14.82 -30.25
CA ASN A 924 35.31 -15.86 -30.91
C ASN A 924 36.14 -17.08 -31.36
N ILE A 925 35.49 -18.24 -31.54
CA ILE A 925 36.06 -19.44 -32.16
C ILE A 925 35.35 -19.76 -33.46
N PHE A 926 36.12 -19.89 -34.53
CA PHE A 926 35.65 -20.42 -35.82
C PHE A 926 36.39 -21.71 -36.11
N GLY A 927 35.71 -22.86 -36.07
CA GLY A 927 36.34 -24.17 -36.20
C GLY A 927 35.93 -24.90 -37.47
N HIS A 928 36.89 -25.39 -38.26
CA HIS A 928 36.71 -25.69 -39.68
C HIS A 928 36.48 -27.20 -40.02
N SER A 929 35.64 -27.50 -41.04
CA SER A 929 35.21 -28.86 -41.42
C SER A 929 35.95 -29.53 -42.61
N GLY A 930 36.96 -28.89 -43.21
CA GLY A 930 37.87 -29.50 -44.21
C GLY A 930 37.66 -29.09 -45.69
N ILE A 931 37.07 -27.92 -45.94
CA ILE A 931 36.87 -27.22 -47.24
C ILE A 931 37.82 -26.00 -47.30
N SER A 932 38.71 -25.84 -48.28
CA SER A 932 39.79 -24.81 -48.24
C SER A 932 39.37 -23.43 -47.71
N ASN A 933 40.24 -22.75 -46.93
CA ASN A 933 39.99 -21.46 -46.25
C ASN A 933 39.28 -20.37 -47.09
N VAL A 934 39.41 -20.41 -48.42
CA VAL A 934 38.76 -19.47 -49.35
C VAL A 934 37.24 -19.63 -49.39
N GLU A 935 36.69 -20.84 -49.17
CA GLU A 935 35.24 -21.11 -49.23
C GLU A 935 34.55 -21.00 -47.85
N ALA A 936 35.32 -21.02 -46.75
CA ALA A 936 34.79 -21.00 -45.38
C ALA A 936 34.63 -19.59 -44.77
N PHE A 937 35.23 -18.58 -45.42
CA PHE A 937 35.29 -17.18 -44.97
C PHE A 937 35.28 -16.20 -46.17
N GLU A 938 34.44 -16.44 -47.18
CA GLU A 938 34.31 -15.48 -48.28
C GLU A 938 33.83 -14.12 -47.73
N GLY A 939 34.65 -13.07 -47.82
CA GLY A 939 34.30 -11.68 -47.44
C GLY A 939 34.54 -11.28 -45.98
N PHE A 940 35.07 -12.17 -45.13
CA PHE A 940 35.12 -11.99 -43.67
C PHE A 940 36.52 -11.65 -43.13
N VAL A 941 36.60 -10.76 -42.13
CA VAL A 941 37.83 -10.42 -41.39
C VAL A 941 37.62 -10.69 -39.89
N PRO A 942 38.42 -11.56 -39.25
CA PRO A 942 38.35 -11.79 -37.80
C PRO A 942 38.68 -10.53 -36.98
N GLY A 943 38.07 -10.42 -35.80
CA GLY A 943 38.33 -9.38 -34.81
C GLY A 943 39.52 -9.70 -33.91
N ASP A 944 39.69 -8.92 -32.83
CA ASP A 944 40.79 -9.10 -31.91
C ASP A 944 40.60 -10.38 -31.06
N ASN A 945 41.67 -11.13 -30.82
CA ASN A 945 41.69 -12.41 -30.10
C ASN A 945 40.80 -13.55 -30.65
N ASP A 946 40.14 -13.36 -31.77
CA ASP A 946 39.44 -14.45 -32.46
C ASP A 946 40.41 -15.56 -32.86
N ILE A 947 39.99 -16.82 -32.70
CA ILE A 947 40.76 -18.00 -33.08
C ILE A 947 40.10 -18.70 -34.25
N ASN A 948 40.86 -18.85 -35.33
CA ASN A 948 40.52 -19.76 -36.43
C ASN A 948 41.14 -21.13 -36.16
N ALA A 949 40.33 -22.08 -35.70
CA ALA A 949 40.75 -23.43 -35.35
C ALA A 949 40.57 -24.38 -36.54
N THR A 950 41.61 -24.51 -37.38
CA THR A 950 41.58 -25.28 -38.63
C THR A 950 42.75 -26.26 -38.75
N ASN A 951 42.60 -27.32 -39.55
CA ASN A 951 43.66 -28.28 -39.85
C ASN A 951 44.61 -27.82 -40.98
N ASP A 952 44.34 -26.68 -41.62
CA ASP A 952 45.08 -26.13 -42.77
C ASP A 952 45.73 -24.77 -42.47
N CYS A 953 46.28 -24.61 -41.26
CA CYS A 953 46.89 -23.35 -40.83
C CYS A 953 48.16 -22.99 -41.61
N ASP A 954 48.25 -21.73 -42.07
CA ASP A 954 49.52 -21.11 -42.42
C ASP A 954 50.30 -20.81 -41.12
N PRO A 955 51.53 -21.32 -40.94
CA PRO A 955 52.33 -21.05 -39.74
C PRO A 955 52.70 -19.56 -39.55
N ASN A 956 52.39 -18.69 -40.51
CA ASN A 956 52.60 -17.24 -40.40
C ASN A 956 51.35 -16.46 -39.94
N GLU A 957 50.19 -17.09 -39.83
CA GLU A 957 48.97 -16.47 -39.28
C GLU A 957 48.94 -16.62 -37.76
N SER A 958 48.97 -15.50 -37.03
CA SER A 958 49.05 -15.50 -35.56
C SER A 958 47.80 -16.03 -34.86
N ASN A 959 46.65 -16.01 -35.53
CA ASN A 959 45.34 -16.34 -34.96
C ASN A 959 44.82 -17.71 -35.46
N CYS A 960 45.65 -18.48 -36.16
CA CYS A 960 45.30 -19.82 -36.65
C CYS A 960 45.84 -20.91 -35.71
N VAL A 961 44.96 -21.79 -35.21
CA VAL A 961 45.33 -22.89 -34.31
C VAL A 961 45.07 -24.25 -34.97
N PRO A 962 46.12 -25.09 -35.20
CA PRO A 962 45.99 -26.42 -35.81
C PRO A 962 45.17 -27.42 -34.98
N THR A 963 43.84 -27.42 -35.12
CA THR A 963 42.94 -28.18 -34.25
C THR A 963 41.83 -28.89 -35.04
N ALA A 964 41.53 -30.13 -34.69
CA ALA A 964 40.38 -30.86 -35.25
C ALA A 964 39.10 -30.48 -34.49
N LEU A 965 37.95 -30.45 -35.18
CA LEU A 965 36.62 -30.18 -34.58
C LEU A 965 36.35 -30.96 -33.29
N SER A 966 36.73 -32.25 -33.25
CA SER A 966 36.57 -33.13 -32.08
C SER A 966 37.36 -32.70 -30.84
N ALA A 967 38.23 -31.70 -30.97
CA ALA A 967 39.03 -31.13 -29.89
C ALA A 967 38.47 -29.77 -29.40
N ILE A 968 37.36 -29.28 -29.96
CA ILE A 968 36.68 -28.04 -29.52
C ILE A 968 35.44 -28.38 -28.71
N LEU A 969 34.48 -29.11 -29.31
CA LEU A 969 33.17 -29.44 -28.73
C LEU A 969 32.93 -30.94 -28.62
N ARG A 970 32.17 -31.35 -27.60
CA ARG A 970 31.48 -32.63 -27.54
C ARG A 970 30.16 -32.58 -28.34
N PRO A 971 29.59 -33.73 -28.75
CA PRO A 971 28.26 -33.78 -29.36
C PRO A 971 27.20 -33.11 -28.47
N LEU A 972 26.15 -32.56 -29.11
CA LEU A 972 25.01 -31.97 -28.40
C LEU A 972 24.39 -33.02 -27.46
N ALA A 973 24.23 -32.68 -26.19
CA ALA A 973 23.68 -33.57 -25.19
C ALA A 973 23.02 -32.77 -24.07
N ASP A 974 22.26 -33.46 -23.23
CA ASP A 974 21.87 -32.94 -21.91
C ASP A 974 23.10 -32.95 -20.99
N ASN A 975 23.61 -31.76 -20.66
CA ASN A 975 24.74 -31.58 -19.74
C ASN A 975 24.30 -30.98 -18.38
N GLY A 976 23.04 -31.18 -17.98
CA GLY A 976 22.54 -30.78 -16.66
C GLY A 976 21.95 -29.38 -16.58
N GLY A 977 21.67 -28.74 -17.71
CA GLY A 977 21.02 -27.43 -17.81
C GLY A 977 19.55 -27.53 -18.20
N PRO A 978 18.86 -26.38 -18.38
CA PRO A 978 17.46 -26.34 -18.81
C PRO A 978 17.28 -26.78 -20.28
N THR A 979 18.30 -26.61 -21.12
CA THR A 979 18.29 -27.03 -22.53
C THR A 979 19.61 -27.71 -22.91
N MET A 980 19.62 -28.48 -24.01
CA MET A 980 20.81 -29.23 -24.44
C MET A 980 21.94 -28.30 -24.90
N THR A 981 23.18 -28.64 -24.54
CA THR A 981 24.38 -27.82 -24.84
C THR A 981 25.49 -28.65 -25.48
N HIS A 982 26.44 -27.98 -26.13
CA HIS A 982 27.71 -28.58 -26.51
C HIS A 982 28.75 -28.34 -25.41
N ALA A 983 29.11 -29.39 -24.66
CA ALA A 983 30.17 -29.28 -23.66
C ALA A 983 31.56 -29.11 -24.31
N LEU A 984 32.42 -28.29 -23.70
CA LEU A 984 33.81 -28.13 -24.14
C LEU A 984 34.64 -29.39 -23.84
N VAL A 985 35.62 -29.65 -24.71
CA VAL A 985 36.63 -30.70 -24.48
C VAL A 985 37.78 -30.13 -23.62
N PRO A 986 38.34 -30.88 -22.66
CA PRO A 986 39.53 -30.44 -21.94
C PRO A 986 40.69 -30.08 -22.90
N GLY A 987 41.24 -28.87 -22.76
CA GLY A 987 42.27 -28.33 -23.65
C GLY A 987 41.73 -27.71 -24.94
N SER A 988 40.41 -27.48 -25.03
CA SER A 988 39.79 -26.73 -26.13
C SER A 988 40.39 -25.32 -26.24
N PRO A 989 40.60 -24.79 -27.46
CA PRO A 989 41.02 -23.40 -27.65
C PRO A 989 39.97 -22.37 -27.19
N ALA A 990 38.74 -22.81 -26.90
CA ALA A 990 37.69 -21.95 -26.35
C ALA A 990 37.85 -21.66 -24.84
N LEU A 991 38.75 -22.36 -24.15
CA LEU A 991 38.91 -22.26 -22.70
C LEU A 991 39.57 -20.94 -22.28
N ASP A 992 39.00 -20.28 -21.27
CA ASP A 992 39.45 -19.01 -20.69
C ASP A 992 39.71 -17.91 -21.76
N LEU A 993 38.97 -17.92 -22.88
CA LEU A 993 39.26 -17.04 -24.03
C LEU A 993 38.92 -15.57 -23.74
N ASP A 994 37.83 -15.31 -23.02
CA ASP A 994 37.48 -13.96 -22.54
C ASP A 994 37.92 -13.80 -21.09
N ALA A 995 39.10 -13.21 -20.87
CA ALA A 995 39.70 -13.08 -19.54
C ALA A 995 38.86 -12.29 -18.52
N SER A 996 37.88 -11.48 -18.96
CA SER A 996 37.10 -10.61 -18.08
C SER A 996 35.59 -10.82 -18.16
N CYS A 997 35.11 -11.78 -18.98
CA CYS A 997 33.69 -11.96 -19.27
C CYS A 997 33.03 -10.67 -19.80
N SER A 998 33.80 -9.90 -20.56
CA SER A 998 33.48 -8.54 -20.98
C SER A 998 32.19 -8.48 -21.80
N ALA A 999 31.94 -9.47 -22.66
CA ALA A 999 30.76 -9.48 -23.53
C ALA A 999 29.43 -9.54 -22.77
N LEU A 1000 29.35 -10.32 -21.67
CA LEU A 1000 28.14 -10.39 -20.82
C LEU A 1000 28.00 -9.15 -19.94
N GLN A 1001 29.11 -8.61 -19.45
CA GLN A 1001 29.12 -7.40 -18.62
C GLN A 1001 28.65 -6.18 -19.43
N GLU A 1002 29.13 -6.02 -20.66
CA GLU A 1002 28.69 -4.96 -21.57
C GLU A 1002 27.22 -5.09 -21.95
N ALA A 1003 26.70 -6.32 -22.04
CA ALA A 1003 25.28 -6.60 -22.26
C ALA A 1003 24.40 -6.49 -21.00
N GLY A 1004 24.98 -6.24 -19.81
CA GLY A 1004 24.25 -6.13 -18.55
C GLY A 1004 23.55 -7.44 -18.12
N LYS A 1005 24.14 -8.60 -18.41
CA LYS A 1005 23.57 -9.92 -18.12
C LYS A 1005 24.27 -10.61 -16.95
N GLU A 1006 23.54 -11.53 -16.30
CA GLU A 1006 24.11 -12.38 -15.25
C GLU A 1006 25.27 -13.22 -15.80
N LEU A 1007 26.31 -13.40 -14.98
CA LEU A 1007 27.50 -14.17 -15.35
C LEU A 1007 27.25 -15.67 -15.16
N LEU A 1008 26.34 -16.22 -15.95
CA LEU A 1008 25.99 -17.64 -15.97
C LEU A 1008 26.21 -18.21 -17.38
N ASP A 1009 26.37 -19.54 -17.49
CA ASP A 1009 26.32 -20.28 -18.74
C ASP A 1009 24.89 -20.77 -19.05
N GLN A 1010 24.68 -21.42 -20.21
CA GLN A 1010 23.36 -21.91 -20.62
C GLN A 1010 22.70 -22.86 -19.61
N ARG A 1011 23.49 -23.48 -18.71
CA ARG A 1011 23.00 -24.40 -17.68
C ARG A 1011 22.61 -23.69 -16.39
N GLY A 1012 22.90 -22.39 -16.28
CA GLY A 1012 22.80 -21.63 -15.03
C GLY A 1012 24.03 -21.79 -14.13
N GLU A 1013 25.14 -22.36 -14.64
CA GLU A 1013 26.39 -22.45 -13.87
C GLU A 1013 27.15 -21.13 -13.91
N SER A 1014 27.82 -20.77 -12.81
CA SER A 1014 28.56 -19.51 -12.72
C SER A 1014 29.65 -19.38 -13.77
N ARG A 1015 29.91 -18.14 -14.22
CA ARG A 1015 31.04 -17.77 -15.07
C ARG A 1015 31.80 -16.59 -14.47
N PRO A 1016 33.14 -16.54 -14.57
CA PRO A 1016 34.02 -17.60 -15.06
C PRO A 1016 34.22 -18.71 -14.01
N VAL A 1017 34.52 -19.94 -14.46
CA VAL A 1017 35.03 -21.04 -13.62
C VAL A 1017 36.49 -21.31 -13.99
N GLY A 1018 37.38 -20.42 -13.58
CA GLY A 1018 38.78 -20.52 -14.00
C GLY A 1018 39.49 -19.18 -13.97
N ASN A 1019 40.35 -18.95 -14.96
CA ASN A 1019 41.09 -17.70 -15.11
C ASN A 1019 40.37 -16.70 -16.03
N GLY A 1020 39.38 -17.15 -16.80
CA GLY A 1020 38.55 -16.35 -17.69
C GLY A 1020 37.27 -17.09 -18.06
N CYS A 1021 36.39 -16.42 -18.79
CA CYS A 1021 35.20 -17.03 -19.38
C CYS A 1021 35.58 -17.84 -20.62
N ASP A 1022 34.99 -19.02 -20.75
CA ASP A 1022 35.09 -19.81 -21.96
C ASP A 1022 34.18 -19.25 -23.05
N ALA A 1023 34.63 -19.29 -24.31
CA ALA A 1023 33.79 -18.91 -25.44
C ALA A 1023 32.65 -19.93 -25.66
N GLY A 1024 31.50 -19.45 -26.13
CA GLY A 1024 30.32 -20.25 -26.43
C GLY A 1024 29.38 -20.48 -25.23
N SER A 1025 28.35 -21.31 -25.42
CA SER A 1025 27.24 -21.45 -24.47
C SER A 1025 27.54 -22.26 -23.20
N PHE A 1026 28.74 -22.86 -23.11
CA PHE A 1026 29.12 -23.74 -22.01
C PHE A 1026 30.40 -23.27 -21.30
N GLU A 1027 30.41 -23.30 -19.96
CA GLU A 1027 31.60 -23.05 -19.14
C GLU A 1027 32.14 -24.37 -18.53
N LEU A 1028 33.40 -24.71 -18.80
CA LEU A 1028 34.00 -25.94 -18.32
C LEU A 1028 34.52 -25.81 -16.89
N SER A 1029 33.77 -26.36 -15.93
CA SER A 1029 34.27 -26.53 -14.57
C SER A 1029 35.36 -27.61 -14.50
N ILE A 1030 36.63 -27.23 -14.36
CA ILE A 1030 37.70 -28.20 -14.04
C ILE A 1030 37.89 -28.25 -12.52
N SER A 1031 37.27 -29.22 -11.85
CA SER A 1031 37.57 -29.47 -10.43
C SER A 1031 39.03 -29.95 -10.28
N PRO A 1032 39.81 -29.41 -9.32
CA PRO A 1032 41.13 -29.94 -8.99
C PRO A 1032 41.12 -31.43 -8.61
N GLN A 1033 39.96 -32.00 -8.25
CA GLN A 1033 39.81 -33.42 -7.94
C GLN A 1033 39.73 -34.32 -9.19
N ASP A 1034 39.30 -33.81 -10.35
CA ASP A 1034 39.13 -34.61 -11.57
C ASP A 1034 40.44 -34.91 -12.30
N THR A 1035 41.53 -34.24 -11.95
CA THR A 1035 42.88 -34.62 -12.41
C THR A 1035 43.30 -36.02 -11.96
N ARG A 1036 42.66 -36.60 -10.92
CA ARG A 1036 42.92 -37.97 -10.46
C ARG A 1036 42.08 -39.04 -11.18
N ALA A 1037 41.05 -38.67 -11.92
CA ALA A 1037 40.22 -39.61 -12.67
C ALA A 1037 40.75 -39.90 -14.09
N PHE A 1038 41.70 -39.12 -14.59
CA PHE A 1038 42.22 -39.23 -15.97
C PHE A 1038 43.52 -40.04 -16.15
N LEU A 1039 43.96 -40.78 -15.12
CA LEU A 1039 45.09 -41.72 -15.21
C LEU A 1039 44.68 -43.20 -15.40
N PRO A 1040 43.81 -43.54 -16.38
CA PRO A 1040 43.89 -44.90 -16.94
C PRO A 1040 43.74 -45.03 -18.48
N ALA A 1041 43.99 -43.99 -19.29
CA ALA A 1041 43.95 -44.12 -20.76
C ALA A 1041 45.33 -44.17 -21.46
N ILE A 1042 46.42 -43.79 -20.79
CA ILE A 1042 47.77 -43.75 -21.41
C ILE A 1042 48.53 -45.10 -21.29
N TYR A 1043 48.05 -46.05 -20.48
CA TYR A 1043 48.73 -47.34 -20.30
C TYR A 1043 48.37 -48.43 -21.34
N SER A 1044 47.39 -48.22 -22.22
CA SER A 1044 47.00 -49.20 -23.24
C SER A 1044 47.63 -48.98 -24.62
N LEU A 1045 48.50 -47.96 -24.78
CA LEU A 1045 49.20 -47.69 -26.04
C LEU A 1045 50.72 -47.95 -25.99
N LEU A 1046 51.24 -48.47 -24.86
CA LEU A 1046 52.68 -48.73 -24.66
C LEU A 1046 52.99 -50.20 -24.27
N LEU A 1047 52.10 -51.14 -24.58
CA LEU A 1047 52.36 -52.58 -24.58
C LEU A 1047 52.03 -53.22 -25.93
#